data_AF-A0A9W7B8U6-F1
#
_entry.id   AF-A0A9W7B8U6-F1
#
_cell.length_a   1.000
_cell.length_b   1.000
_cell.length_c   1.000
_cell.angle_alpha   90.00
_cell.angle_beta   90.00
_cell.angle_gamma   90.00
#
_symmetry.space_group_name_H-M   'P 1'
#
loop_
_entity.id
_entity.type
_entity.pdbx_description
1 polymer ?
#
loop_
_entity_poly.entity_id
_entity_poly.type
_entity_poly.pdbx_seq_one_letter_code
_entity_poly.pdbx_strand_id
1 'polypeptide(L)'
;MIWLSKILSSLETSTHKISLICTDNLQNNGDKIKSIVLSLAPELKPYLDSKVTFHNAMVDCIVSSRECSLYSQIPRREILPQKSIVISPPSSLSGGPEFHNVTSSVLNNEITKKLLIANATHTAIASGLCLDGFNSTASITGAKVYLEYLDNLFESEILPTVMGETGLDAEEVNKTWLEWRTRLSSKSFGLSTYFISQGSAKKIGIRLSTTLKKYNHFSAVAVSGVLRFLTGEDVGGGVFNGFTGIKGKTEKVEYTGGLYMEFGDKGEYTFKNDTILKVDGLEIKLPVALVHAREGILDLSHVISIYLKSSDVGLIKPDKELIKMIGKGLRRLWNGESYKSLISNIDIVPLQFALKGDFKSLNELQDSVDDEINNCQIIDLHTHLLPSTHGGKFLMGIDELLNYHYLVSEYIMSGELSVEEFMGLTREMKTELIWEELFVRLTPVSEATRGVVNVLKELSMTTEWSNRDLKGIRSRFQSLRDSGIEKYEEYIFKRSKIKYAVMTNIPFEREEMRYFKEGKGFSGRYRTAREEMRYFKEGKGFSGRYRTAVRVDPLLEGDWGKVKMAMAEDGVGGEEIESVKEWVRTWCRKIEPEYLMASTPKNFTYTAVDLTQPGAFATSTSGKKRSITSDLDCCDEDTDQASRINESSDLLKEVLLPLAEELSLPLALKIGCERQVNPSLGLAGDGIQTVDMSILLRLLQDWPKVKFLVTFLSLENQHAACVLKGKFRNLHVYGCWWYVNQGSLIERITRMRLEMLGTNFTFQHSDCRVLEQLLYKWKHSREALKVALKPEIKKVWENGGCCRGDVRKVVERITGGAYEEFLTMKL
;
A
#
# COMPACT_ATOMS: atom_id res chain seq x y z
N MET A 1 20.78 33.75 38.94
CA MET A 1 20.09 35.06 38.79
C MET A 1 20.60 36.12 39.75
N ILE A 2 20.56 35.93 41.08
CA ILE A 2 21.14 36.89 42.06
C ILE A 2 22.63 37.17 41.79
N TRP A 3 23.41 36.11 41.50
CA TRP A 3 24.82 36.24 41.13
C TRP A 3 25.05 37.04 39.83
N LEU A 4 24.21 36.81 38.82
CA LEU A 4 24.27 37.52 37.54
C LEU A 4 23.97 39.02 37.70
N SER A 5 22.98 39.36 38.53
CA SER A 5 22.66 40.75 38.87
C SER A 5 23.85 41.47 39.47
N LYS A 6 24.54 40.84 40.44
CA LYS A 6 25.73 41.41 41.09
C LYS A 6 26.90 41.61 40.11
N ILE A 7 27.10 40.69 39.16
CA ILE A 7 28.13 40.85 38.12
C ILE A 7 27.81 42.01 37.20
N LEU A 8 26.56 42.13 36.73
CA LEU A 8 26.17 43.23 35.86
C LEU A 8 26.28 44.58 36.56
N SER A 9 25.97 44.65 37.87
CA SER A 9 26.24 45.85 38.68
C SER A 9 27.74 46.17 38.75
N SER A 10 28.61 45.18 38.88
CA SER A 10 30.07 45.41 38.92
C SER A 10 30.67 45.85 37.59
N LEU A 11 29.96 45.65 36.48
CA LEU A 11 30.39 45.98 35.12
C LEU A 11 29.72 47.24 34.57
N GLU A 12 28.88 47.93 35.34
CA GLU A 12 28.12 49.11 34.93
C GLU A 12 29.03 50.24 34.39
N THR A 13 30.26 50.34 34.90
CA THR A 13 31.27 51.32 34.46
C THR A 13 32.07 50.89 33.23
N SER A 14 31.84 49.68 32.70
CA SER A 14 32.55 49.16 31.53
C SER A 14 32.15 49.86 30.24
N THR A 15 33.14 50.18 29.40
CA THR A 15 32.94 50.77 28.07
C THR A 15 32.49 49.76 27.01
N HIS A 16 32.61 48.46 27.29
CA HIS A 16 32.35 47.37 26.34
C HIS A 16 30.86 47.04 26.24
N LYS A 17 30.39 46.69 25.03
CA LYS A 17 29.06 46.11 24.84
C LYS A 17 29.08 44.64 25.27
N ILE A 18 28.14 44.26 26.13
CA ILE A 18 28.04 42.89 26.66
C ILE A 18 26.89 42.16 25.94
N SER A 19 27.17 40.96 25.45
CA SER A 19 26.14 40.05 24.95
C SER A 19 25.92 38.94 25.96
N LEU A 20 24.67 38.78 26.39
CA LEU A 20 24.27 37.77 27.36
C LEU A 20 23.38 36.75 26.69
N ILE A 21 23.80 35.49 26.73
CA ILE A 21 23.15 34.39 26.04
C ILE A 21 22.72 33.38 27.08
N CYS A 22 21.43 33.09 27.13
CA CYS A 22 20.91 32.04 27.97
C CYS A 22 20.95 30.71 27.23
N THR A 23 21.50 29.69 27.87
CA THR A 23 21.58 28.33 27.33
C THR A 23 20.44 27.43 27.82
N ASP A 24 19.46 28.00 28.52
CA ASP A 24 18.33 27.25 29.07
C ASP A 24 17.20 27.10 28.03
N ASN A 25 16.49 25.98 28.06
CA ASN A 25 15.45 25.62 27.10
C ASN A 25 14.09 26.22 27.50
N LEU A 26 14.07 27.54 27.65
CA LEU A 26 12.92 28.33 28.09
C LEU A 26 12.56 29.36 27.01
N GLN A 27 11.27 29.47 26.68
CA GLN A 27 10.80 30.49 25.75
C GLN A 27 11.11 31.90 26.28
N ASN A 28 11.63 32.76 25.41
CA ASN A 28 12.03 34.14 25.70
C ASN A 28 13.00 34.23 26.90
N ASN A 29 13.98 33.33 26.96
CA ASN A 29 14.90 33.23 28.10
C ASN A 29 15.75 34.49 28.33
N GLY A 30 16.17 35.18 27.26
CA GLY A 30 16.85 36.47 27.34
C GLY A 30 15.96 37.54 27.97
N ASP A 31 14.71 37.67 27.51
CA ASP A 31 13.76 38.65 28.05
C ASP A 31 13.40 38.35 29.51
N LYS A 32 13.19 37.08 29.85
CA LYS A 32 12.93 36.65 31.22
C LYS A 32 14.10 36.95 32.13
N ILE A 33 15.32 36.69 31.68
CA ILE A 33 16.53 37.04 32.44
C ILE A 33 16.61 38.55 32.63
N LYS A 34 16.38 39.34 31.57
CA LYS A 34 16.35 40.81 31.67
C LYS A 34 15.32 41.28 32.69
N SER A 35 14.11 40.74 32.64
CA SER A 35 13.04 41.05 33.60
C SER A 35 13.43 40.70 35.03
N ILE A 36 14.05 39.54 35.25
CA ILE A 36 14.48 39.10 36.59
C ILE A 36 15.64 39.98 37.10
N VAL A 37 16.62 40.31 36.25
CA VAL A 37 17.72 41.21 36.63
C VAL A 37 17.17 42.60 36.97
N LEU A 38 16.28 43.16 36.16
CA LEU A 38 15.63 44.44 36.44
C LEU A 38 14.78 44.41 37.72
N SER A 39 14.18 43.27 38.07
CA SER A 39 13.44 43.13 39.33
C SER A 39 14.35 43.09 40.57
N LEU A 40 15.60 42.63 40.40
CA LEU A 40 16.58 42.49 41.48
C LEU A 40 17.50 43.72 41.62
N ALA A 41 17.74 44.43 40.52
CA ALA A 41 18.59 45.62 40.42
C ALA A 41 18.00 46.63 39.42
N PRO A 42 16.92 47.34 39.79
CA PRO A 42 16.24 48.28 38.90
C PRO A 42 17.12 49.44 38.41
N GLU A 43 18.12 49.81 39.20
CA GLU A 43 19.08 50.88 38.92
C GLU A 43 19.90 50.64 37.65
N LEU A 44 20.11 49.38 37.25
CA LEU A 44 20.90 49.03 36.07
C LEU A 44 20.19 49.29 34.75
N LYS A 45 18.90 49.67 34.76
CA LYS A 45 18.10 49.80 33.53
C LYS A 45 18.76 50.63 32.42
N PRO A 46 19.34 51.83 32.68
CA PRO A 46 20.00 52.63 31.64
C PRO A 46 21.22 51.93 31.05
N TYR A 47 22.00 51.23 31.88
CA TYR A 47 23.16 50.45 31.46
C TYR A 47 22.75 49.23 30.64
N LEU A 48 21.75 48.47 31.11
CA LEU A 48 21.24 47.30 30.40
C LEU A 48 20.68 47.68 29.03
N ASP A 49 19.88 48.73 28.94
CA ASP A 49 19.25 49.15 27.68
C ASP A 49 20.27 49.70 26.66
N SER A 50 21.40 50.27 27.11
CA SER A 50 22.39 50.88 26.23
C SER A 50 23.60 49.99 25.91
N LYS A 51 23.97 49.07 26.80
CA LYS A 51 25.23 48.30 26.73
C LYS A 51 25.06 46.79 26.76
N VAL A 52 23.93 46.26 27.21
CA VAL A 52 23.75 44.81 27.37
C VAL A 52 22.67 44.28 26.42
N THR A 53 23.05 43.40 25.52
CA THR A 53 22.09 42.69 24.66
C THR A 53 21.76 41.35 25.28
N PHE A 54 20.50 41.17 25.70
CA PHE A 54 19.98 39.89 26.15
C PHE A 54 19.46 39.12 24.95
N HIS A 55 20.19 38.09 24.54
CA HIS A 55 19.79 37.26 23.40
C HIS A 55 18.83 36.19 23.88
N ASN A 56 17.66 36.13 23.25
CA ASN A 56 16.84 34.94 23.28
C ASN A 56 17.56 33.88 22.42
N ALA A 57 18.14 32.89 23.07
CA ALA A 57 18.89 31.83 22.39
C ALA A 57 18.32 30.48 22.78
N MET A 58 18.22 29.58 21.81
CA MET A 58 17.85 28.20 22.08
C MET A 58 19.07 27.33 21.92
N VAL A 59 19.61 26.87 23.05
CA VAL A 59 20.69 25.89 23.05
C VAL A 59 20.07 24.50 23.22
N ASP A 60 20.05 23.71 22.14
CA ASP A 60 19.98 22.25 22.27
C ASP A 60 21.40 21.74 22.51
N CYS A 61 21.86 21.81 23.76
CA CYS A 61 22.93 20.92 24.20
C CYS A 61 22.27 19.70 24.83
N ILE A 62 21.58 18.89 24.03
CA ILE A 62 21.24 17.56 24.49
C ILE A 62 22.39 16.64 24.13
N VAL A 63 23.36 16.60 25.03
CA VAL A 63 24.60 15.85 24.84
C VAL A 63 24.49 14.51 25.54
N SER A 64 24.52 13.42 24.77
CA SER A 64 24.77 12.09 25.33
C SER A 64 26.28 11.90 25.52
N SER A 65 26.69 11.40 26.68
CA SER A 65 28.09 11.03 26.96
C SER A 65 28.57 9.92 26.01
N ARG A 66 29.87 9.92 25.67
CA ARG A 66 30.48 8.82 24.90
C ARG A 66 30.67 7.58 25.78
N GLU A 67 30.55 6.41 25.15
CA GLU A 67 30.81 5.10 25.76
C GLU A 67 32.32 4.87 25.91
N CYS A 68 32.97 5.58 26.83
CA CYS A 68 34.31 5.26 27.32
C CYS A 68 34.60 6.06 28.59
N SER A 69 35.15 5.42 29.63
CA SER A 69 35.44 6.05 30.93
C SER A 69 36.38 7.26 30.84
N LEU A 70 37.23 7.33 29.82
CA LEU A 70 38.14 8.44 29.54
C LEU A 70 37.50 9.61 28.78
N TYR A 71 36.35 9.38 28.13
CA TYR A 71 35.68 10.35 27.24
C TYR A 71 34.23 10.62 27.62
N SER A 72 33.80 10.19 28.81
CA SER A 72 32.44 10.38 29.33
C SER A 72 32.01 11.85 29.43
N GLN A 73 32.98 12.78 29.45
CA GLN A 73 32.77 14.23 29.43
C GLN A 73 32.64 14.81 28.01
N ILE A 74 32.93 14.05 26.96
CA ILE A 74 32.88 14.52 25.58
C ILE A 74 31.53 14.13 24.97
N PRO A 75 30.70 15.11 24.53
CA PRO A 75 29.46 14.84 23.82
C PRO A 75 29.63 14.00 22.55
N ARG A 76 28.61 13.17 22.21
CA ARG A 76 28.38 12.77 20.81
C ARG A 76 28.01 14.02 20.02
N ARG A 77 28.66 14.25 18.88
CA ARG A 77 28.40 15.42 18.02
C ARG A 77 27.26 15.08 17.07
N GLU A 78 26.26 15.95 17.00
CA GLU A 78 25.23 15.89 15.96
C GLU A 78 25.88 15.96 14.56
N ILE A 79 25.17 15.52 13.53
CA ILE A 79 25.48 15.97 12.16
C ILE A 79 25.40 17.50 12.22
N LEU A 80 26.41 18.21 11.69
CA LEU A 80 26.38 19.67 11.66
C LEU A 80 25.03 20.11 11.05
N PRO A 81 24.15 20.79 11.82
CA PRO A 81 22.94 21.32 11.24
C PRO A 81 23.36 22.29 10.13
N GLN A 82 22.62 22.28 9.02
CA GLN A 82 22.86 23.19 7.88
C GLN A 82 22.95 24.66 8.34
N LYS A 83 22.26 24.99 9.44
CA LYS A 83 22.30 26.27 10.13
C LYS A 83 22.93 26.08 11.51
N SER A 84 24.23 26.30 11.64
CA SER A 84 24.90 26.35 12.95
C SER A 84 25.25 27.80 13.28
N ILE A 85 24.68 28.34 14.35
CA ILE A 85 25.13 29.61 14.91
C ILE A 85 26.33 29.30 15.81
N VAL A 86 27.54 29.55 15.32
CA VAL A 86 28.76 29.47 16.13
C VAL A 86 29.06 30.86 16.67
N ILE A 87 28.97 31.02 17.99
CA ILE A 87 29.39 32.25 18.67
C ILE A 87 30.82 32.03 19.15
N SER A 88 31.78 32.48 18.36
CA SER A 88 33.20 32.52 18.71
C SER A 88 33.59 33.95 19.11
N PRO A 89 34.54 34.15 20.04
CA PRO A 89 35.21 35.46 20.16
C PRO A 89 35.84 35.86 18.80
N PRO A 90 35.95 37.17 18.52
CA PRO A 90 36.31 37.66 17.20
C PRO A 90 37.81 37.55 16.98
N SER A 91 38.29 36.38 16.53
CA SER A 91 39.45 36.23 15.65
C SER A 91 39.83 34.75 15.59
N SER A 92 40.02 34.24 14.36
CA SER A 92 40.57 32.93 14.00
C SER A 92 39.63 31.71 14.05
N LEU A 93 38.92 31.48 12.94
CA LEU A 93 38.64 30.14 12.41
C LEU A 93 38.36 30.29 10.90
N SER A 94 39.42 30.23 10.10
CA SER A 94 39.31 30.07 8.66
C SER A 94 38.86 28.63 8.37
N GLY A 95 37.64 28.46 7.83
CA GLY A 95 37.11 27.16 7.37
C GLY A 95 35.84 26.63 8.05
N GLY A 96 35.07 27.47 8.76
CA GLY A 96 33.74 27.11 9.29
C GLY A 96 32.57 27.47 8.35
N PRO A 97 31.34 26.98 8.62
CA PRO A 97 30.15 27.31 7.83
C PRO A 97 29.90 28.83 7.77
N GLU A 98 29.28 29.31 6.68
CA GLU A 98 29.00 30.73 6.44
C GLU A 98 28.32 31.39 7.65
N PHE A 99 28.90 32.50 8.13
CA PHE A 99 28.27 33.34 9.14
C PHE A 99 27.07 34.06 8.51
N HIS A 100 25.86 33.58 8.80
CA HIS A 100 24.66 34.33 8.45
C HIS A 100 24.48 35.48 9.45
N ASN A 101 24.42 36.73 8.96
CA ASN A 101 23.90 37.85 9.74
C ASN A 101 22.40 37.61 9.96
N VAL A 102 22.05 36.92 11.05
CA VAL A 102 20.67 36.59 11.40
C VAL A 102 20.05 37.81 12.10
N THR A 103 19.02 38.40 11.50
CA THR A 103 18.21 39.43 12.16
C THR A 103 17.40 38.82 13.31
N SER A 104 17.00 39.63 14.31
CA SER A 104 16.17 39.15 15.43
C SER A 104 14.87 38.49 14.96
N SER A 105 14.30 38.91 13.83
CA SER A 105 13.11 38.30 13.24
C SER A 105 13.36 36.86 12.74
N VAL A 106 14.48 36.62 12.05
CA VAL A 106 14.84 35.28 11.57
C VAL A 106 15.12 34.34 12.74
N LEU A 107 15.81 34.83 13.79
CA LEU A 107 16.07 34.04 15.00
C LEU A 107 14.76 33.65 15.71
N ASN A 108 13.81 34.59 15.83
CA ASN A 108 12.51 34.33 16.43
C ASN A 108 11.69 33.30 15.63
N ASN A 109 11.75 33.34 14.29
CA ASN A 109 11.09 32.35 13.44
C ASN A 109 11.68 30.95 13.63
N GLU A 110 13.01 30.81 13.68
CA GLU A 110 13.65 29.50 13.90
C GLU A 110 13.37 28.94 15.31
N ILE A 111 13.37 29.81 16.34
CA ILE A 111 12.96 29.44 17.70
C ILE A 111 11.53 28.90 17.69
N THR A 112 10.63 29.61 17.01
CA THR A 112 9.22 29.23 16.91
C THR A 112 9.06 27.87 16.25
N LYS A 113 9.71 27.62 15.12
CA LYS A 113 9.65 26.31 14.43
C LYS A 113 10.17 25.17 15.29
N LYS A 114 11.29 25.35 16.00
CA LYS A 114 11.79 24.30 16.92
C LYS A 114 10.81 24.04 18.07
N LEU A 115 10.26 25.10 18.68
CA LEU A 115 9.32 24.93 19.80
C LEU A 115 8.04 24.21 19.37
N LEU A 116 7.51 24.52 18.18
CA LEU A 116 6.23 23.97 17.73
C LEU A 116 6.36 22.62 17.04
N ILE A 117 7.44 22.38 16.29
CA ILE A 117 7.59 21.16 15.48
C ILE A 117 8.40 20.11 16.24
N ALA A 118 9.63 20.46 16.62
CA ALA A 118 10.58 19.51 17.19
C ALA A 118 10.17 19.06 18.60
N ASN A 119 9.83 20.00 19.48
CA ASN A 119 9.47 19.69 20.86
C ASN A 119 8.15 18.92 20.99
N ALA A 120 7.15 19.25 20.17
CA ALA A 120 5.84 18.58 20.17
C ALA A 120 5.97 17.11 19.77
N THR A 121 6.58 16.86 18.61
CA THR A 121 6.80 15.49 18.08
C THR A 121 7.70 14.66 19.00
N HIS A 122 8.73 15.26 19.59
CA HIS A 122 9.60 14.57 20.52
C HIS A 122 8.88 14.19 21.83
N THR A 123 7.98 15.05 22.32
CA THR A 123 7.15 14.76 23.51
C THR A 123 6.14 13.65 23.22
N ALA A 124 5.58 13.63 22.01
CA ALA A 124 4.59 12.63 21.60
C ALA A 124 5.13 11.19 21.50
N ILE A 125 6.44 11.01 21.38
CA ILE A 125 7.06 9.70 21.14
C ILE A 125 7.88 9.16 22.31
N ALA A 126 8.51 10.04 23.11
CA ALA A 126 9.49 9.64 24.10
C ALA A 126 8.93 8.67 25.17
N SER A 127 7.77 9.00 25.75
CA SER A 127 7.14 8.14 26.76
C SER A 127 6.63 6.83 26.16
N GLY A 128 6.14 6.86 24.92
CA GLY A 128 5.71 5.66 24.19
C GLY A 128 6.86 4.69 23.92
N LEU A 129 8.00 5.19 23.45
CA LEU A 129 9.21 4.37 23.25
C LEU A 129 9.72 3.77 24.56
N CYS A 130 9.67 4.54 25.65
CA CYS A 130 10.06 4.05 26.97
C CYS A 130 9.14 2.92 27.44
N LEU A 131 7.83 3.07 27.25
CA LEU A 131 6.83 2.03 27.55
C LEU A 131 7.04 0.76 26.71
N ASP A 132 7.53 0.90 25.48
CA ASP A 132 7.87 -0.21 24.58
C ASP A 132 9.32 -0.72 24.74
N GLY A 133 10.05 -0.26 25.76
CA GLY A 133 11.34 -0.84 26.18
C GLY A 133 12.55 -0.36 25.38
N PHE A 134 12.36 0.71 24.59
CA PHE A 134 13.44 1.42 23.93
C PHE A 134 14.06 2.43 24.89
N ASN A 135 15.36 2.30 25.14
CA ASN A 135 16.11 3.18 26.03
C ASN A 135 16.61 4.45 25.32
N SER A 136 16.52 4.52 23.99
CA SER A 136 17.02 5.64 23.21
C SER A 136 16.05 6.01 22.09
N THR A 137 15.91 7.31 21.81
CA THR A 137 15.13 7.78 20.65
C THR A 137 15.72 7.34 19.32
N ALA A 138 17.02 7.04 19.25
CA ALA A 138 17.63 6.48 18.04
C ALA A 138 17.05 5.11 17.64
N SER A 139 16.40 4.40 18.58
CA SER A 139 15.73 3.13 18.29
C SER A 139 14.54 3.28 17.33
N ILE A 140 14.04 4.50 17.09
CA ILE A 140 13.05 4.81 16.05
C ILE A 140 13.50 4.31 14.67
N THR A 141 14.81 4.35 14.37
CA THR A 141 15.37 3.97 13.06
C THR A 141 15.02 2.54 12.63
N GLY A 142 14.81 1.63 13.58
CA GLY A 142 14.44 0.25 13.31
C GLY A 142 12.93 -0.01 13.26
N ALA A 143 12.09 1.02 13.44
CA ALA A 143 10.67 0.85 13.69
C ALA A 143 9.80 1.89 12.95
N LYS A 144 9.53 1.58 11.67
CA LYS A 144 8.74 2.37 10.70
C LYS A 144 7.45 2.97 11.28
N VAL A 145 6.74 2.19 12.08
CA VAL A 145 5.45 2.56 12.71
C VAL A 145 5.53 3.87 13.51
N TYR A 146 6.63 4.12 14.23
CA TYR A 146 6.77 5.33 15.04
C TYR A 146 6.99 6.57 14.19
N LEU A 147 7.74 6.45 13.09
CA LEU A 147 7.93 7.54 12.14
C LEU A 147 6.61 7.85 11.42
N GLU A 148 5.89 6.83 10.98
CA GLU A 148 4.57 7.01 10.36
C GLU A 148 3.58 7.69 11.33
N TYR A 149 3.56 7.30 12.60
CA TYR A 149 2.76 7.99 13.61
C TYR A 149 3.12 9.48 13.76
N LEU A 150 4.42 9.80 13.78
CA LEU A 150 4.89 11.18 13.88
C LEU A 150 4.61 12.00 12.63
N ASP A 151 4.76 11.40 11.44
CA ASP A 151 4.42 12.01 10.16
C ASP A 151 2.92 12.37 10.14
N ASN A 152 2.06 11.44 10.56
CA ASN A 152 0.63 11.69 10.64
C ASN A 152 0.24 12.74 11.69
N LEU A 153 0.84 12.70 12.90
CA LEU A 153 0.64 13.74 13.92
C LEU A 153 1.05 15.12 13.38
N PHE A 154 2.18 15.17 12.68
CA PHE A 154 2.69 16.40 12.11
C PHE A 154 1.77 16.95 11.03
N GLU A 155 1.43 16.14 10.03
CA GLU A 155 0.60 16.55 8.89
C GLU A 155 -0.82 16.93 9.32
N SER A 156 -1.44 16.16 10.20
CA SER A 156 -2.86 16.32 10.54
C SER A 156 -3.15 17.31 11.67
N GLU A 157 -2.21 17.53 12.60
CA GLU A 157 -2.45 18.35 13.79
C GLU A 157 -1.43 19.50 13.95
N ILE A 158 -0.13 19.26 13.76
CA ILE A 158 0.91 20.28 14.00
C ILE A 158 1.00 21.29 12.86
N LEU A 159 1.20 20.82 11.62
CA LEU A 159 1.35 21.66 10.42
C LEU A 159 0.23 22.70 10.28
N PRO A 160 -1.07 22.33 10.29
CA PRO A 160 -2.14 23.32 10.17
C PRO A 160 -2.15 24.32 11.33
N THR A 161 -1.80 23.88 12.55
CA THR A 161 -1.76 24.79 13.70
C THR A 161 -0.59 25.77 13.61
N VAL A 162 0.61 25.30 13.25
CA VAL A 162 1.79 26.16 13.08
C VAL A 162 1.53 27.22 12.02
N MET A 163 1.00 26.82 10.85
CA MET A 163 0.67 27.76 9.77
C MET A 163 -0.35 28.81 10.24
N GLY A 164 -1.39 28.38 10.96
CA GLY A 164 -2.44 29.28 11.46
C GLY A 164 -1.93 30.31 12.48
N GLU A 165 -1.02 29.92 13.37
CA GLU A 165 -0.54 30.81 14.44
C GLU A 165 0.61 31.73 14.02
N THR A 166 1.47 31.25 13.14
CA THR A 166 2.73 31.93 12.84
C THR A 166 2.72 32.64 11.50
N GLY A 167 1.78 32.28 10.60
CA GLY A 167 1.76 32.74 9.22
C GLY A 167 2.90 32.20 8.36
N LEU A 168 3.71 31.25 8.88
CA LEU A 168 4.76 30.58 8.12
C LEU A 168 4.14 29.75 6.99
N ASP A 169 4.84 29.70 5.85
CA ASP A 169 4.40 28.90 4.72
C ASP A 169 4.59 27.39 4.98
N ALA A 170 3.78 26.57 4.30
CA ALA A 170 3.78 25.12 4.50
C ALA A 170 5.12 24.49 4.09
N GLU A 171 5.80 25.02 3.08
CA GLU A 171 7.08 24.50 2.59
C GLU A 171 8.17 24.67 3.64
N GLU A 172 8.21 25.82 4.29
CA GLU A 172 9.16 26.16 5.33
C GLU A 172 8.96 25.30 6.58
N VAL A 173 7.71 25.09 7.00
CA VAL A 173 7.35 24.23 8.13
C VAL A 173 7.66 22.75 7.82
N ASN A 174 7.32 22.27 6.61
CA ASN A 174 7.65 20.92 6.15
C ASN A 174 9.15 20.68 6.06
N LYS A 175 9.92 21.66 5.55
CA LYS A 175 11.38 21.58 5.49
C LYS A 175 11.98 21.40 6.89
N THR A 176 11.49 22.15 7.88
CA THR A 176 11.92 22.00 9.27
C THR A 176 11.54 20.62 9.84
N TRP A 177 10.36 20.11 9.52
CA TRP A 177 9.98 18.75 9.93
C TRP A 177 10.90 17.69 9.32
N LEU A 178 11.17 17.74 8.01
CA LEU A 178 12.04 16.77 7.34
C LEU A 178 13.47 16.78 7.90
N GLU A 179 14.00 17.97 8.21
CA GLU A 179 15.28 18.12 8.88
C GLU A 179 15.27 17.46 10.26
N TRP A 180 14.25 17.76 11.08
CA TRP A 180 14.11 17.18 12.41
C TRP A 180 13.88 15.67 12.40
N ARG A 181 13.05 15.17 11.49
CA ARG A 181 12.76 13.76 11.25
C ARG A 181 14.04 12.99 10.90
N THR A 182 14.91 13.59 10.08
CA THR A 182 16.22 13.04 9.74
C THR A 182 17.12 12.97 10.98
N ARG A 183 17.10 14.01 11.82
CA ARG A 183 17.85 14.03 13.09
C ARG A 183 17.36 12.95 14.06
N LEU A 184 16.04 12.78 14.25
CA LEU A 184 15.46 11.70 15.06
C LEU A 184 15.92 10.30 14.62
N SER A 185 16.24 10.16 13.34
CA SER A 185 16.72 8.91 12.73
C SER A 185 18.26 8.75 12.79
N SER A 186 18.98 9.65 13.45
CA SER A 186 20.44 9.57 13.55
C SER A 186 20.89 8.86 14.84
N LYS A 187 21.83 7.92 14.70
CA LYS A 187 22.48 7.26 15.85
C LYS A 187 23.25 8.23 16.75
N SER A 188 23.63 9.41 16.22
CA SER A 188 24.31 10.46 16.97
C SER A 188 23.37 11.39 17.74
N PHE A 189 22.06 11.31 17.47
CA PHE A 189 21.01 12.15 18.07
C PHE A 189 20.21 11.39 19.15
N GLY A 190 20.46 10.09 19.31
CA GLY A 190 19.74 9.23 20.23
C GLY A 190 19.93 9.60 21.69
N LEU A 191 18.85 10.02 22.34
CA LEU A 191 18.82 10.39 23.76
C LEU A 191 18.01 9.40 24.56
N SER A 192 18.31 9.32 25.85
CA SER A 192 17.53 8.46 26.74
C SER A 192 16.05 8.85 26.71
N THR A 193 15.19 7.90 26.31
CA THR A 193 13.72 8.08 26.28
C THR A 193 13.17 8.38 27.66
N TYR A 194 13.82 7.82 28.68
CA TYR A 194 13.53 8.07 30.09
C TYR A 194 13.92 9.49 30.51
N PHE A 195 15.12 9.96 30.14
CA PHE A 195 15.54 11.35 30.40
C PHE A 195 14.53 12.35 29.79
N ILE A 196 14.13 12.10 28.55
CA ILE A 196 13.15 12.97 27.87
C ILE A 196 11.78 12.89 28.55
N SER A 197 11.42 11.74 29.12
CA SER A 197 10.14 11.54 29.80
C SER A 197 10.08 12.08 31.25
N GLN A 198 11.19 12.57 31.80
CA GLN A 198 11.16 13.23 33.12
C GLN A 198 10.34 14.52 33.07
N GLY A 199 9.47 14.75 34.04
CA GLY A 199 8.57 15.90 34.05
C GLY A 199 7.59 15.93 32.86
N SER A 200 7.28 14.78 32.25
CA SER A 200 6.37 14.70 31.10
C SER A 200 5.02 15.36 31.35
N ALA A 201 4.53 15.33 32.58
CA ALA A 201 3.27 15.98 32.97
C ALA A 201 3.23 17.47 32.61
N LYS A 202 4.32 18.21 32.87
CA LYS A 202 4.43 19.64 32.52
C LYS A 202 4.78 19.85 31.04
N LYS A 203 5.52 18.90 30.45
CA LYS A 203 5.92 18.97 29.03
C LYS A 203 4.72 18.89 28.07
N ILE A 204 3.61 18.25 28.45
CA ILE A 204 2.37 18.31 27.66
C ILE A 204 1.91 19.77 27.52
N GLY A 205 1.87 20.53 28.61
CA GLY A 205 1.51 21.94 28.57
C GLY A 205 2.49 22.75 27.74
N ILE A 206 3.78 22.61 28.04
CA ILE A 206 4.84 23.44 27.46
C ILE A 206 5.08 23.16 25.96
N ARG A 207 4.83 21.94 25.48
CA ARG A 207 5.26 21.49 24.13
C ARG A 207 4.12 21.06 23.23
N LEU A 208 3.10 20.38 23.73
CA LEU A 208 1.94 19.96 22.93
C LEU A 208 0.84 21.02 22.97
N SER A 209 0.51 21.56 24.13
CA SER A 209 -0.60 22.51 24.31
C SER A 209 -0.30 23.92 23.82
N THR A 210 0.96 24.30 23.81
CA THR A 210 1.44 25.50 23.12
C THR A 210 1.42 25.36 21.59
N THR A 211 1.43 24.12 21.09
CA THR A 211 1.50 23.82 19.66
C THR A 211 0.14 23.58 19.04
N LEU A 212 -0.76 22.89 19.74
CA LEU A 212 -2.03 22.40 19.20
C LEU A 212 -3.22 23.19 19.77
N LYS A 213 -4.05 23.73 18.88
CA LYS A 213 -5.32 24.39 19.25
C LYS A 213 -6.51 23.43 19.25
N LYS A 214 -6.42 22.38 18.44
CA LYS A 214 -7.40 21.29 18.38
C LYS A 214 -6.65 19.98 18.47
N TYR A 215 -7.15 19.10 19.34
CA TYR A 215 -6.57 17.79 19.58
C TYR A 215 -7.43 16.75 18.90
N ASN A 216 -6.81 15.83 18.14
CA ASN A 216 -7.50 14.72 17.51
C ASN A 216 -6.89 13.38 17.97
N HIS A 217 -6.87 12.39 17.09
CA HIS A 217 -6.56 11.00 17.41
C HIS A 217 -5.08 10.80 17.77
N PHE A 218 -4.16 11.51 17.11
CA PHE A 218 -2.74 11.32 17.34
C PHE A 218 -2.30 12.00 18.64
N SER A 219 -2.70 13.24 18.88
CA SER A 219 -2.39 13.92 20.14
C SER A 219 -3.06 13.28 21.36
N ALA A 220 -4.28 12.73 21.22
CA ALA A 220 -4.90 11.94 22.29
C ALA A 220 -4.07 10.70 22.66
N VAL A 221 -3.48 10.01 21.68
CA VAL A 221 -2.59 8.87 21.93
C VAL A 221 -1.27 9.32 22.58
N ALA A 222 -0.69 10.44 22.15
CA ALA A 222 0.47 11.03 22.82
C ALA A 222 0.22 11.28 24.32
N VAL A 223 -0.90 11.92 24.65
CA VAL A 223 -1.28 12.18 26.05
C VAL A 223 -1.53 10.87 26.80
N SER A 224 -2.17 9.88 26.17
CA SER A 224 -2.38 8.55 26.76
C SER A 224 -1.07 7.87 27.14
N GLY A 225 -0.06 7.92 26.26
CA GLY A 225 1.27 7.37 26.51
C GLY A 225 1.97 8.06 27.70
N VAL A 226 1.88 9.38 27.78
CA VAL A 226 2.44 10.13 28.93
C VAL A 226 1.73 9.76 30.23
N LEU A 227 0.39 9.75 30.26
CA LEU A 227 -0.35 9.40 31.48
C LEU A 227 -0.05 7.95 31.92
N ARG A 228 0.11 7.02 30.97
CA ARG A 228 0.53 5.65 31.28
C ARG A 228 1.95 5.61 31.88
N PHE A 229 2.87 6.41 31.36
CA PHE A 229 4.23 6.55 31.91
C PHE A 229 4.24 7.21 33.30
N LEU A 230 3.21 7.97 33.65
CA LEU A 230 3.08 8.58 34.97
C LEU A 230 2.30 7.69 35.97
N THR A 231 1.89 6.48 35.58
CA THR A 231 1.21 5.55 36.49
C THR A 231 2.25 4.84 37.36
N GLY A 232 2.37 5.23 38.64
CA GLY A 232 3.31 4.65 39.60
C GLY A 232 2.99 4.97 41.07
N GLU A 233 3.75 4.39 41.99
CA GLU A 233 3.56 4.46 43.45
C GLU A 233 4.60 5.39 44.11
N ASP A 234 4.21 6.23 45.09
CA ASP A 234 5.13 7.13 45.80
C ASP A 234 6.03 6.33 46.75
N VAL A 235 7.36 6.44 46.60
CA VAL A 235 8.34 5.72 47.40
C VAL A 235 9.07 6.58 48.43
N GLY A 236 8.48 7.70 48.85
CA GLY A 236 8.93 8.43 50.03
C GLY A 236 9.27 9.90 49.78
N GLY A 237 8.41 10.64 49.07
CA GLY A 237 8.48 12.10 49.06
C GLY A 237 8.48 12.76 47.68
N GLY A 238 7.78 12.18 46.69
CA GLY A 238 7.66 12.75 45.33
C GLY A 238 8.47 12.05 44.25
N VAL A 239 9.09 10.91 44.59
CA VAL A 239 9.64 9.95 43.62
C VAL A 239 8.63 8.82 43.47
N PHE A 240 8.28 8.49 42.22
CA PHE A 240 7.30 7.46 41.90
C PHE A 240 7.96 6.28 41.22
N ASN A 241 7.58 5.07 41.60
CA ASN A 241 7.98 3.83 40.93
C ASN A 241 6.85 3.36 40.00
N GLY A 242 7.12 3.32 38.70
CA GLY A 242 6.22 2.81 37.68
C GLY A 242 6.71 1.48 37.11
N PHE A 243 5.87 0.86 36.27
CA PHE A 243 6.17 -0.42 35.63
C PHE A 243 5.84 -0.38 34.13
N THR A 244 6.80 -0.76 33.28
CA THR A 244 6.60 -0.84 31.81
C THR A 244 6.01 -2.18 31.38
N GLY A 245 6.26 -3.27 32.14
CA GLY A 245 5.85 -4.62 31.75
C GLY A 245 6.88 -5.40 30.92
N ILE A 246 8.03 -4.80 30.62
CA ILE A 246 9.05 -5.37 29.73
C ILE A 246 10.17 -6.00 30.54
N LYS A 247 10.41 -7.30 30.31
CA LYS A 247 11.42 -8.12 31.00
C LYS A 247 12.70 -8.25 30.17
N GLY A 248 13.85 -8.41 30.83
CA GLY A 248 15.06 -8.98 30.19
C GLY A 248 16.17 -8.02 29.73
N LYS A 249 16.35 -6.85 30.35
CA LYS A 249 17.57 -6.04 30.21
C LYS A 249 18.07 -5.71 31.60
N THR A 250 19.32 -6.00 31.93
CA THR A 250 19.89 -5.89 33.28
C THR A 250 21.06 -4.91 33.28
N GLU A 251 20.79 -3.61 33.33
CA GLU A 251 21.81 -2.63 33.70
C GLU A 251 21.20 -1.59 34.64
N LYS A 252 21.78 -1.49 35.85
CA LYS A 252 21.53 -0.42 36.82
C LYS A 252 22.54 0.71 36.55
N VAL A 253 22.08 1.84 36.05
CA VAL A 253 22.91 3.03 35.79
C VAL A 253 22.36 4.22 36.55
N GLU A 254 23.10 4.72 37.54
CA GLU A 254 22.72 5.96 38.21
C GLU A 254 22.92 7.13 37.25
N TYR A 255 21.83 7.85 36.95
CA TYR A 255 21.85 8.96 36.00
C TYR A 255 22.18 10.29 36.72
N THR A 256 21.47 10.60 37.81
CA THR A 256 21.75 11.75 38.68
C THR A 256 20.93 11.71 39.97
N GLY A 257 21.53 12.07 41.11
CA GLY A 257 20.82 12.44 42.35
C GLY A 257 19.78 11.42 42.83
N GLY A 258 20.15 10.13 42.92
CA GLY A 258 19.25 9.06 43.39
C GLY A 258 18.23 8.55 42.34
N LEU A 259 18.27 9.05 41.10
CA LEU A 259 17.54 8.48 39.97
C LEU A 259 18.41 7.41 39.29
N TYR A 260 17.99 6.17 39.44
CA TYR A 260 18.60 5.01 38.80
C TYR A 260 17.83 4.66 37.52
N MET A 261 18.57 4.37 36.45
CA MET A 261 18.09 3.61 35.31
C MET A 261 18.25 2.14 35.68
N GLU A 262 17.18 1.48 36.11
CA GLU A 262 17.15 0.03 36.22
C GLU A 262 16.11 -0.47 35.24
N PHE A 263 16.53 -1.27 34.27
CA PHE A 263 15.62 -2.29 33.76
C PHE A 263 15.83 -3.48 34.71
N GLY A 264 14.85 -3.72 35.59
CA GLY A 264 14.86 -4.92 36.42
C GLY A 264 14.37 -6.13 35.61
N ASP A 265 14.57 -7.35 36.12
CA ASP A 265 13.98 -8.59 35.57
C ASP A 265 12.44 -8.50 35.42
N LYS A 266 11.83 -7.54 36.12
CA LYS A 266 10.41 -7.26 36.10
C LYS A 266 10.04 -6.08 35.19
N GLY A 267 10.85 -5.04 35.00
CA GLY A 267 10.51 -3.85 34.16
C GLY A 267 10.05 -2.60 34.92
N GLU A 268 10.60 -2.36 36.12
CA GLU A 268 10.31 -1.22 37.00
C GLU A 268 11.10 0.04 36.58
N TYR A 269 10.61 1.25 36.88
CA TYR A 269 11.32 2.53 36.63
C TYR A 269 10.93 3.60 37.67
N THR A 270 11.76 4.64 37.84
CA THR A 270 11.48 5.73 38.80
C THR A 270 11.20 7.07 38.08
N PHE A 271 10.42 7.98 38.63
CA PHE A 271 10.28 9.31 38.03
C PHE A 271 9.85 10.34 39.06
N LYS A 272 10.25 11.60 38.83
CA LYS A 272 9.76 12.73 39.62
C LYS A 272 8.57 13.35 38.91
N ASN A 273 7.49 13.55 39.66
CA ASN A 273 6.34 14.31 39.18
C ASN A 273 5.68 15.10 40.32
N ASP A 274 5.82 16.42 40.26
CA ASP A 274 5.29 17.33 41.28
C ASP A 274 3.92 17.92 40.88
N THR A 275 3.26 17.38 39.85
CA THR A 275 1.95 17.86 39.39
C THR A 275 0.87 17.49 40.42
N ILE A 276 0.23 18.49 41.01
CA ILE A 276 -0.84 18.33 42.00
C ILE A 276 -2.18 18.64 41.33
N LEU A 277 -3.14 17.73 41.48
CA LEU A 277 -4.52 17.91 41.08
C LEU A 277 -5.37 18.27 42.30
N LYS A 278 -6.36 19.14 42.09
CA LYS A 278 -7.42 19.41 43.06
C LYS A 278 -8.66 18.63 42.63
N VAL A 279 -8.84 17.44 43.21
CA VAL A 279 -9.99 16.55 42.93
C VAL A 279 -10.93 16.64 44.12
N ASP A 280 -12.16 17.12 43.90
CA ASP A 280 -13.19 17.27 44.94
C ASP A 280 -12.72 18.00 46.22
N GLY A 281 -11.84 18.99 46.07
CA GLY A 281 -11.29 19.79 47.19
C GLY A 281 -10.06 19.21 47.88
N LEU A 282 -9.60 18.02 47.48
CA LEU A 282 -8.40 17.38 47.99
C LEU A 282 -7.22 17.58 47.03
N GLU A 283 -6.04 17.90 47.57
CA GLU A 283 -4.80 17.97 46.81
C GLU A 283 -4.17 16.57 46.70
N ILE A 284 -4.16 16.03 45.49
CA ILE A 284 -3.64 14.71 45.18
C ILE A 284 -2.61 14.81 44.05
N LYS A 285 -1.46 14.14 44.19
CA LYS A 285 -0.45 14.10 43.12
C LYS A 285 -1.00 13.31 41.92
N LEU A 286 -0.76 13.78 40.70
CA LEU A 286 -1.28 13.18 39.46
C LEU A 286 -1.03 11.65 39.37
N PRO A 287 0.15 11.10 39.68
CA PRO A 287 0.38 9.64 39.63
C PRO A 287 -0.55 8.87 40.57
N VAL A 288 -0.76 9.37 41.79
CA VAL A 288 -1.66 8.76 42.78
C VAL A 288 -3.10 8.79 42.30
N ALA A 289 -3.53 9.93 41.72
CA ALA A 289 -4.87 10.04 41.13
C ALA A 289 -5.08 9.07 39.96
N LEU A 290 -4.07 8.83 39.13
CA LEU A 290 -4.12 7.85 38.04
C LEU A 290 -4.21 6.40 38.56
N VAL A 291 -3.49 6.07 39.64
CA VAL A 291 -3.58 4.76 40.30
C VAL A 291 -4.98 4.55 40.89
N HIS A 292 -5.49 5.50 41.67
CA HIS A 292 -6.86 5.44 42.19
C HIS A 292 -7.91 5.35 41.08
N ALA A 293 -7.72 6.04 39.96
CA ALA A 293 -8.61 5.94 38.81
C ALA A 293 -8.56 4.56 38.13
N ARG A 294 -7.38 3.92 38.08
CA ARG A 294 -7.21 2.55 37.58
C ARG A 294 -7.90 1.54 38.49
N GLU A 295 -7.87 1.75 39.80
CA GLU A 295 -8.50 0.90 40.81
C GLU A 295 -10.01 1.15 40.95
N GLY A 296 -10.56 2.12 40.21
CA GLY A 296 -11.98 2.46 40.24
C GLY A 296 -12.41 3.32 41.44
N ILE A 297 -11.46 3.83 42.22
CA ILE A 297 -11.70 4.74 43.35
C ILE A 297 -12.08 6.14 42.86
N LEU A 298 -11.44 6.61 41.78
CA LEU A 298 -11.74 7.89 41.12
C LEU A 298 -12.25 7.69 39.69
N ASP A 299 -13.13 8.58 39.20
CA ASP A 299 -13.52 8.54 37.78
C ASP A 299 -12.36 9.02 36.89
N LEU A 300 -11.94 8.16 35.96
CA LEU A 300 -10.82 8.46 35.07
C LEU A 300 -11.07 9.70 34.20
N SER A 301 -12.30 9.88 33.72
CA SER A 301 -12.64 11.02 32.84
C SER A 301 -12.54 12.34 33.62
N HIS A 302 -12.93 12.32 34.89
CA HIS A 302 -12.79 13.44 35.81
C HIS A 302 -11.33 13.78 36.09
N VAL A 303 -10.49 12.78 36.40
CA VAL A 303 -9.05 12.97 36.61
C VAL A 303 -8.37 13.56 35.37
N ILE A 304 -8.65 13.01 34.17
CA ILE A 304 -8.13 13.55 32.90
C ILE A 304 -8.61 14.98 32.69
N SER A 305 -9.90 15.28 32.94
CA SER A 305 -10.43 16.63 32.76
C SER A 305 -9.77 17.66 33.69
N ILE A 306 -9.51 17.31 34.95
CA ILE A 306 -8.85 18.22 35.91
C ILE A 306 -7.40 18.45 35.49
N TYR A 307 -6.70 17.38 35.12
CA TYR A 307 -5.31 17.49 34.67
C TYR A 307 -5.17 18.39 33.44
N LEU A 308 -6.01 18.21 32.42
CA LEU A 308 -5.97 19.05 31.21
C LEU A 308 -6.28 20.53 31.52
N LYS A 309 -7.13 20.81 32.51
CA LYS A 309 -7.46 22.18 32.96
C LYS A 309 -6.46 22.79 33.94
N SER A 310 -5.52 22.01 34.46
CA SER A 310 -4.53 22.47 35.43
C SER A 310 -3.61 23.54 34.84
N SER A 311 -3.04 24.38 35.70
CA SER A 311 -2.05 25.40 35.30
C SER A 311 -0.80 24.81 34.65
N ASP A 312 -0.50 23.53 34.93
CA ASP A 312 0.66 22.83 34.37
C ASP A 312 0.46 22.41 32.90
N VAL A 313 -0.79 22.31 32.43
CA VAL A 313 -1.14 21.91 31.05
C VAL A 313 -1.72 23.08 30.25
N GLY A 314 -2.54 23.93 30.88
CA GLY A 314 -3.05 25.16 30.25
C GLY A 314 -4.21 24.98 29.28
N LEU A 315 -4.89 23.82 29.26
CA LEU A 315 -6.03 23.57 28.38
C LEU A 315 -7.35 24.00 29.05
N ILE A 316 -7.81 25.22 28.76
CA ILE A 316 -8.95 25.84 29.48
C ILE A 316 -10.29 25.10 29.23
N LYS A 317 -10.46 24.44 28.07
CA LYS A 317 -11.71 23.73 27.69
C LYS A 317 -11.46 22.43 26.92
N PRO A 318 -10.99 21.34 27.56
CA PRO A 318 -10.95 20.03 26.91
C PRO A 318 -12.38 19.58 26.59
N ASP A 319 -12.62 19.16 25.34
CA ASP A 319 -13.90 18.59 24.96
C ASP A 319 -14.08 17.16 25.49
N LYS A 320 -15.33 16.68 25.53
CA LYS A 320 -15.66 15.35 26.05
C LYS A 320 -15.10 14.22 25.19
N GLU A 321 -14.91 14.46 23.90
CA GLU A 321 -14.46 13.45 22.95
C GLU A 321 -12.97 13.15 23.15
N LEU A 322 -12.15 14.19 23.27
CA LEU A 322 -10.74 14.13 23.64
C LEU A 322 -10.53 13.39 24.95
N ILE A 323 -11.29 13.74 26.00
CA ILE A 323 -11.22 13.05 27.31
C ILE A 323 -11.53 11.55 27.14
N LYS A 324 -12.56 11.21 26.36
CA LYS A 324 -12.94 9.82 26.09
C LYS A 324 -11.86 9.07 25.32
N MET A 325 -11.25 9.70 24.32
CA MET A 325 -10.18 9.11 23.51
C MET A 325 -8.93 8.84 24.33
N ILE A 326 -8.49 9.81 25.14
CA ILE A 326 -7.37 9.64 26.08
C ILE A 326 -7.68 8.52 27.06
N GLY A 327 -8.88 8.51 27.65
CA GLY A 327 -9.29 7.45 28.59
C GLY A 327 -9.31 6.06 27.93
N LYS A 328 -9.74 5.96 26.66
CA LYS A 328 -9.72 4.69 25.89
C LYS A 328 -8.28 4.23 25.64
N GLY A 329 -7.39 5.12 25.19
CA GLY A 329 -5.98 4.81 24.96
C GLY A 329 -5.28 4.38 26.24
N LEU A 330 -5.46 5.12 27.33
CA LEU A 330 -4.86 4.82 28.62
C LEU A 330 -5.31 3.47 29.18
N ARG A 331 -6.61 3.13 29.10
CA ARG A 331 -7.11 1.80 29.51
C ARG A 331 -6.50 0.66 28.71
N ARG A 332 -6.36 0.82 27.39
CA ARG A 332 -5.71 -0.18 26.52
C ARG A 332 -4.27 -0.44 26.97
N LEU A 333 -3.52 0.63 27.28
CA LEU A 333 -2.15 0.54 27.79
C LEU A 333 -2.07 -0.07 29.20
N TRP A 334 -3.05 0.18 30.08
CA TRP A 334 -3.13 -0.51 31.39
C TRP A 334 -3.44 -2.01 31.26
N ASN A 335 -4.17 -2.39 30.20
CA ASN A 335 -4.52 -3.78 29.89
C ASN A 335 -3.44 -4.52 29.09
N GLY A 336 -2.24 -3.95 28.97
CA GLY A 336 -1.07 -4.63 28.39
C GLY A 336 -0.87 -4.46 26.89
N GLU A 337 -1.69 -3.64 26.21
CA GLU A 337 -1.37 -3.28 24.82
C GLU A 337 -0.10 -2.41 24.77
N SER A 338 0.81 -2.71 23.83
CA SER A 338 2.01 -1.90 23.63
C SER A 338 1.68 -0.56 22.98
N TYR A 339 2.51 0.45 23.22
CA TYR A 339 2.33 1.76 22.59
C TYR A 339 2.44 1.66 21.07
N LYS A 340 3.37 0.83 20.54
CA LYS A 340 3.45 0.53 19.10
C LYS A 340 2.16 -0.06 18.54
N SER A 341 1.50 -0.97 19.27
CA SER A 341 0.23 -1.55 18.83
C SER A 341 -0.88 -0.50 18.84
N LEU A 342 -0.92 0.34 19.89
CA LEU A 342 -1.89 1.43 20.00
C LEU A 342 -1.80 2.42 18.83
N ILE A 343 -0.59 2.85 18.46
CA ILE A 343 -0.39 3.79 17.32
C ILE A 343 -0.60 3.13 15.95
N SER A 344 -0.42 1.81 15.82
CA SER A 344 -0.69 1.07 14.57
C SER A 344 -2.19 0.92 14.30
N ASN A 345 -3.00 0.95 15.35
CA ASN A 345 -4.44 0.74 15.34
C ASN A 345 -5.23 2.07 15.46
N ILE A 346 -4.60 3.19 15.13
CA ILE A 346 -5.32 4.47 15.01
C ILE A 346 -6.12 4.41 13.72
N ASP A 347 -7.45 4.39 13.83
CA ASP A 347 -8.33 4.55 12.68
C ASP A 347 -8.02 5.91 12.05
N ILE A 348 -7.33 5.88 10.91
CA ILE A 348 -7.14 7.08 10.08
C ILE A 348 -8.49 7.37 9.46
N VAL A 349 -9.33 8.13 10.16
CA VAL A 349 -10.40 8.89 9.51
C VAL A 349 -9.68 10.07 8.87
N PRO A 350 -9.49 10.10 7.54
CA PRO A 350 -8.82 11.22 6.91
C PRO A 350 -9.67 12.46 7.20
N LEU A 351 -9.08 13.45 7.86
CA LEU A 351 -9.62 14.79 7.90
C LEU A 351 -9.70 15.27 6.45
N GLN A 352 -10.86 15.09 5.83
CA GLN A 352 -11.30 15.91 4.71
C GLN A 352 -11.28 17.34 5.23
N PHE A 353 -10.21 18.08 5.00
CA PHE A 353 -10.19 19.48 4.53
C PHE A 353 -8.75 20.02 4.56
N ALA A 354 -8.36 20.64 3.43
CA ALA A 354 -7.11 21.35 3.12
C ALA A 354 -5.89 20.51 2.68
N LEU A 355 -6.01 19.76 1.58
CA LEU A 355 -4.84 19.31 0.81
C LEU A 355 -4.29 20.46 -0.03
N LYS A 356 -3.37 21.28 0.51
CA LYS A 356 -2.37 21.87 -0.41
C LYS A 356 -1.45 20.72 -0.79
N GLY A 357 -1.63 20.18 -2.01
CA GLY A 357 -0.83 19.07 -2.52
C GLY A 357 0.67 19.36 -2.47
N ASP A 358 1.48 18.33 -2.27
CA ASP A 358 2.95 18.44 -2.20
C ASP A 358 3.59 18.94 -3.50
N PHE A 359 2.85 18.93 -4.61
CA PHE A 359 3.34 19.29 -5.93
C PHE A 359 3.34 20.81 -6.14
N LYS A 360 4.52 21.37 -6.40
CA LYS A 360 4.76 22.80 -6.66
C LYS A 360 4.47 23.19 -8.11
N SER A 361 4.36 22.22 -9.01
CA SER A 361 4.08 22.47 -10.43
C SER A 361 3.34 21.30 -11.08
N LEU A 362 2.73 21.58 -12.24
CA LEU A 362 2.11 20.55 -13.07
C LEU A 362 3.13 19.49 -13.53
N ASN A 363 4.38 19.91 -13.81
CA ASN A 363 5.43 18.97 -14.21
C ASN A 363 5.75 18.01 -13.07
N GLU A 364 5.89 18.51 -11.83
CA GLU A 364 6.15 17.66 -10.66
C GLU A 364 5.02 16.66 -10.40
N LEU A 365 3.76 17.09 -10.59
CA LEU A 365 2.59 16.20 -10.53
C LEU A 365 2.67 15.11 -11.60
N GLN A 366 2.94 15.50 -12.86
CA GLN A 366 3.00 14.57 -13.99
C GLN A 366 4.16 13.59 -13.87
N ASP A 367 5.33 14.07 -13.42
CA ASP A 367 6.51 13.26 -13.13
C ASP A 367 6.22 12.27 -12.00
N SER A 368 5.49 12.69 -10.96
CA SER A 368 5.06 11.79 -9.91
C SER A 368 4.06 10.74 -10.39
N VAL A 369 3.13 11.10 -11.28
CA VAL A 369 2.22 10.11 -11.90
C VAL A 369 3.02 9.10 -12.73
N ASP A 370 3.99 9.58 -13.51
CA ASP A 370 4.88 8.70 -14.28
C ASP A 370 5.69 7.79 -13.36
N ASP A 371 6.27 8.30 -12.30
CA ASP A 371 7.05 7.55 -11.32
C ASP A 371 6.20 6.45 -10.66
N GLU A 372 5.02 6.79 -10.15
CA GLU A 372 4.15 5.82 -9.47
C GLU A 372 3.66 4.76 -10.46
N ILE A 373 3.23 5.14 -11.68
CA ILE A 373 2.84 4.17 -12.72
C ILE A 373 4.02 3.31 -13.14
N ASN A 374 5.21 3.88 -13.35
CA ASN A 374 6.37 3.13 -13.81
C ASN A 374 6.85 2.16 -12.74
N ASN A 375 6.76 2.50 -11.44
CA ASN A 375 7.33 1.71 -10.35
C ASN A 375 6.34 0.76 -9.67
N CYS A 376 5.03 0.95 -9.88
CA CYS A 376 4.02 0.06 -9.34
C CYS A 376 4.19 -1.39 -9.82
N GLN A 377 4.14 -2.34 -8.88
CA GLN A 377 4.01 -3.76 -9.18
C GLN A 377 2.57 -4.06 -9.56
N ILE A 378 2.37 -4.69 -10.71
CA ILE A 378 1.05 -4.97 -11.28
C ILE A 378 0.62 -6.40 -10.97
N ILE A 379 -0.68 -6.57 -10.70
CA ILE A 379 -1.29 -7.89 -10.73
C ILE A 379 -1.82 -8.13 -12.14
N ASP A 380 -1.34 -9.17 -12.80
CA ASP A 380 -1.86 -9.56 -14.11
C ASP A 380 -2.98 -10.58 -13.93
N LEU A 381 -4.21 -10.06 -13.87
CA LEU A 381 -5.37 -10.84 -13.44
C LEU A 381 -5.70 -12.00 -14.37
N HIS A 382 -5.17 -12.02 -15.60
CA HIS A 382 -5.52 -13.05 -16.56
C HIS A 382 -4.46 -13.22 -17.66
N THR A 383 -3.92 -14.44 -17.74
CA THR A 383 -2.93 -14.86 -18.74
C THR A 383 -3.18 -16.31 -19.18
N HIS A 384 -2.57 -16.67 -20.30
CA HIS A 384 -2.40 -18.05 -20.77
C HIS A 384 -0.95 -18.54 -20.54
N LEU A 385 -0.20 -17.87 -19.67
CA LEU A 385 1.14 -18.30 -19.28
C LEU A 385 1.03 -19.50 -18.34
N LEU A 386 2.01 -20.39 -18.44
CA LEU A 386 2.25 -21.49 -17.52
C LEU A 386 3.71 -21.41 -17.08
N PRO A 387 4.08 -21.82 -15.86
CA PRO A 387 5.45 -21.70 -15.38
C PRO A 387 6.39 -22.61 -16.18
N SER A 388 7.68 -22.31 -16.19
CA SER A 388 8.70 -23.14 -16.86
C SER A 388 8.72 -24.61 -16.43
N THR A 389 8.14 -24.96 -15.27
CA THR A 389 7.94 -26.35 -14.83
C THR A 389 6.97 -27.14 -15.69
N HIS A 390 6.13 -26.48 -16.50
CA HIS A 390 5.15 -27.10 -17.41
C HIS A 390 5.72 -27.46 -18.80
N GLY A 391 7.06 -27.44 -18.94
CA GLY A 391 7.76 -27.96 -20.12
C GLY A 391 7.29 -27.32 -21.42
N GLY A 392 6.88 -28.13 -22.41
CA GLY A 392 6.49 -27.66 -23.74
C GLY A 392 5.25 -26.74 -23.81
N LYS A 393 4.53 -26.55 -22.70
CA LYS A 393 3.42 -25.59 -22.61
C LYS A 393 3.89 -24.19 -22.16
N PHE A 394 5.13 -24.06 -21.69
CA PHE A 394 5.75 -22.76 -21.42
C PHE A 394 6.34 -22.18 -22.71
N LEU A 395 5.60 -21.25 -23.32
CA LEU A 395 5.99 -20.62 -24.58
C LEU A 395 6.88 -19.40 -24.33
N MET A 396 8.05 -19.37 -24.96
CA MET A 396 9.00 -18.27 -24.87
C MET A 396 9.82 -18.09 -26.16
N GLY A 397 10.18 -16.85 -26.47
CA GLY A 397 11.19 -16.48 -27.46
C GLY A 397 10.66 -15.90 -28.75
N ILE A 398 11.59 -15.44 -29.58
CA ILE A 398 11.25 -14.72 -30.81
C ILE A 398 10.36 -15.53 -31.76
N ASP A 399 10.61 -16.82 -31.94
CA ASP A 399 9.78 -17.67 -32.82
C ASP A 399 8.35 -17.85 -32.27
N GLU A 400 8.16 -17.94 -30.95
CA GLU A 400 6.81 -17.96 -30.35
C GLU A 400 6.12 -16.60 -30.48
N LEU A 401 6.87 -15.50 -30.31
CA LEU A 401 6.35 -14.15 -30.48
C LEU A 401 5.86 -13.91 -31.91
N LEU A 402 6.64 -14.33 -32.91
CA LEU A 402 6.33 -14.17 -34.33
C LEU A 402 5.18 -15.08 -34.78
N ASN A 403 5.09 -16.31 -34.29
CA ASN A 403 3.96 -17.21 -34.59
C ASN A 403 2.70 -16.91 -33.76
N TYR A 404 2.68 -15.84 -32.97
CA TYR A 404 1.48 -15.45 -32.23
C TYR A 404 0.34 -15.13 -33.21
N HIS A 405 -0.85 -15.66 -32.94
CA HIS A 405 -2.00 -15.61 -33.84
C HIS A 405 -2.39 -14.20 -34.35
N TYR A 406 -2.05 -13.11 -33.65
CA TYR A 406 -2.26 -11.76 -34.17
C TYR A 406 -1.37 -11.47 -35.38
N LEU A 407 -0.09 -11.87 -35.32
CA LEU A 407 0.85 -11.69 -36.42
C LEU A 407 0.57 -12.67 -37.56
N VAL A 408 0.05 -13.87 -37.25
CA VAL A 408 -0.48 -14.78 -38.28
C VAL A 408 -1.64 -14.11 -39.02
N SER A 409 -2.61 -13.53 -38.31
CA SER A 409 -3.72 -12.81 -38.94
C SER A 409 -3.25 -11.63 -39.79
N GLU A 410 -2.26 -10.87 -39.32
CA GLU A 410 -1.70 -9.74 -40.08
C GLU A 410 -0.95 -10.20 -41.32
N TYR A 411 -0.13 -11.26 -41.21
CA TYR A 411 0.60 -11.85 -42.33
C TYR A 411 -0.35 -12.31 -43.43
N ILE A 412 -1.42 -13.03 -43.09
CA ILE A 412 -2.36 -13.55 -44.12
C ILE A 412 -2.98 -12.41 -44.94
N MET A 413 -3.11 -11.21 -44.39
CA MET A 413 -3.66 -10.06 -45.12
C MET A 413 -2.66 -9.37 -46.04
N SER A 414 -1.35 -9.59 -45.87
CA SER A 414 -0.31 -8.88 -46.62
C SER A 414 0.63 -9.79 -47.42
N GLY A 415 0.77 -11.04 -46.99
CA GLY A 415 1.60 -12.06 -47.59
C GLY A 415 0.98 -12.65 -48.85
N GLU A 416 1.82 -13.35 -49.62
CA GLU A 416 1.45 -13.89 -50.94
C GLU A 416 0.77 -15.26 -50.87
N LEU A 417 0.96 -15.99 -49.76
CA LEU A 417 0.43 -17.34 -49.61
C LEU A 417 -1.06 -17.33 -49.23
N SER A 418 -1.81 -18.29 -49.78
CA SER A 418 -3.16 -18.59 -49.29
C SER A 418 -3.13 -19.10 -47.84
N VAL A 419 -4.30 -19.09 -47.19
CA VAL A 419 -4.42 -19.59 -45.81
C VAL A 419 -4.03 -21.05 -45.72
N GLU A 420 -4.50 -21.89 -46.64
CA GLU A 420 -4.18 -23.32 -46.66
C GLU A 420 -2.68 -23.57 -46.83
N GLU A 421 -2.04 -22.88 -47.77
CA GLU A 421 -0.60 -23.00 -48.02
C GLU A 421 0.20 -22.58 -46.78
N PHE A 422 -0.11 -21.41 -46.21
CA PHE A 422 0.57 -20.90 -45.03
C PHE A 422 0.38 -21.85 -43.83
N MET A 423 -0.85 -22.29 -43.58
CA MET A 423 -1.15 -23.18 -42.45
C MET A 423 -0.46 -24.54 -42.57
N GLY A 424 -0.22 -25.02 -43.79
CA GLY A 424 0.54 -26.24 -44.07
C GLY A 424 2.04 -26.16 -43.81
N LEU A 425 2.61 -24.97 -43.61
CA LEU A 425 4.04 -24.79 -43.37
C LEU A 425 4.49 -25.23 -41.97
N THR A 426 5.78 -25.58 -41.86
CA THR A 426 6.41 -25.78 -40.55
C THR A 426 6.45 -24.46 -39.79
N ARG A 427 6.59 -24.57 -38.47
CA ARG A 427 6.62 -23.41 -37.59
C ARG A 427 7.80 -22.48 -37.89
N GLU A 428 8.97 -23.03 -38.19
CA GLU A 428 10.16 -22.26 -38.53
C GLU A 428 9.95 -21.47 -39.83
N MET A 429 9.36 -22.10 -40.85
CA MET A 429 9.04 -21.45 -42.12
C MET A 429 8.04 -20.29 -41.92
N LYS A 430 7.01 -20.51 -41.08
CA LYS A 430 6.06 -19.45 -40.71
C LYS A 430 6.78 -18.28 -40.02
N THR A 431 7.71 -18.56 -39.10
CA THR A 431 8.52 -17.51 -38.45
C THR A 431 9.29 -16.66 -39.47
N GLU A 432 10.00 -17.30 -40.41
CA GLU A 432 10.78 -16.59 -41.43
C GLU A 432 9.89 -15.70 -42.31
N LEU A 433 8.76 -16.25 -42.77
CA LEU A 433 7.82 -15.52 -43.62
C LEU A 433 7.19 -14.33 -42.90
N ILE A 434 6.74 -14.52 -41.66
CA ILE A 434 6.19 -13.43 -40.84
C ILE A 434 7.24 -12.34 -40.61
N TRP A 435 8.48 -12.72 -40.32
CA TRP A 435 9.58 -11.77 -40.12
C TRP A 435 9.87 -10.96 -41.39
N GLU A 436 10.08 -11.65 -42.51
CA GLU A 436 10.40 -11.02 -43.79
C GLU A 436 9.29 -10.07 -44.22
N GLU A 437 8.05 -10.52 -44.09
CA GLU A 437 6.87 -9.78 -44.52
C GLU A 437 6.56 -8.57 -43.62
N LEU A 438 6.40 -8.78 -42.32
CA LEU A 438 5.87 -7.76 -41.40
C LEU A 438 6.96 -6.85 -40.77
N PHE A 439 8.24 -7.26 -40.82
CA PHE A 439 9.32 -6.53 -40.16
C PHE A 439 10.44 -6.05 -41.09
N VAL A 440 10.67 -6.75 -42.22
CA VAL A 440 11.67 -6.36 -43.23
C VAL A 440 11.02 -5.59 -44.37
N ARG A 441 10.06 -6.21 -45.07
CA ARG A 441 9.36 -5.63 -46.22
C ARG A 441 8.44 -4.50 -45.79
N LEU A 442 7.60 -4.75 -44.79
CA LEU A 442 6.71 -3.75 -44.22
C LEU A 442 7.32 -3.07 -43.00
N THR A 443 6.90 -1.83 -42.74
CA THR A 443 7.24 -1.14 -41.50
C THR A 443 6.35 -1.67 -40.37
N PRO A 444 6.91 -2.14 -39.25
CA PRO A 444 6.15 -2.78 -38.17
C PRO A 444 5.38 -1.75 -37.31
N VAL A 445 4.30 -1.18 -37.86
CA VAL A 445 3.51 -0.12 -37.20
C VAL A 445 2.35 -0.65 -36.35
N SER A 446 1.91 -1.90 -36.55
CA SER A 446 0.80 -2.48 -35.80
C SER A 446 1.16 -2.67 -34.33
N GLU A 447 0.15 -2.79 -33.46
CA GLU A 447 0.37 -3.00 -32.03
C GLU A 447 1.15 -4.31 -31.76
N ALA A 448 0.85 -5.38 -32.51
CA ALA A 448 1.50 -6.66 -32.35
C ALA A 448 2.97 -6.61 -32.83
N THR A 449 3.25 -6.02 -34.00
CA THR A 449 4.63 -5.91 -34.51
C THR A 449 5.46 -4.96 -33.66
N ARG A 450 4.91 -3.82 -33.25
CA ARG A 450 5.56 -2.88 -32.31
C ARG A 450 5.82 -3.55 -30.96
N GLY A 451 4.97 -4.47 -30.54
CA GLY A 451 5.15 -5.29 -29.36
C GLY A 451 6.44 -6.11 -29.43
N VAL A 452 6.65 -6.84 -30.51
CA VAL A 452 7.89 -7.60 -30.75
C VAL A 452 9.12 -6.69 -30.76
N VAL A 453 9.07 -5.55 -31.47
CA VAL A 453 10.17 -4.58 -31.48
C VAL A 453 10.49 -4.05 -30.08
N ASN A 454 9.46 -3.79 -29.25
CA ASN A 454 9.67 -3.38 -27.86
C ASN A 454 10.32 -4.48 -27.02
N VAL A 455 9.95 -5.74 -27.22
CA VAL A 455 10.63 -6.87 -26.56
C VAL A 455 12.13 -6.85 -26.91
N LEU A 456 12.48 -6.72 -28.18
CA LEU A 456 13.89 -6.67 -28.61
C LEU A 456 14.65 -5.50 -27.97
N LYS A 457 14.03 -4.31 -27.92
CA LYS A 457 14.61 -3.14 -27.28
C LYS A 457 14.78 -3.34 -25.76
N GLU A 458 13.78 -3.89 -25.08
CA GLU A 458 13.86 -4.20 -23.66
C GLU A 458 14.94 -5.25 -23.37
N LEU A 459 15.15 -6.20 -24.26
CA LEU A 459 16.19 -7.22 -24.09
C LEU A 459 17.57 -6.77 -24.61
N SER A 460 17.76 -5.47 -24.87
CA SER A 460 19.02 -4.89 -25.36
C SER A 460 19.51 -5.52 -26.66
N MET A 461 18.60 -5.82 -27.59
CA MET A 461 18.86 -6.37 -28.93
C MET A 461 18.66 -5.32 -30.03
N THR A 462 18.95 -4.05 -29.73
CA THR A 462 18.70 -2.92 -30.63
C THR A 462 19.56 -2.99 -31.89
N THR A 463 20.79 -3.50 -31.80
CA THR A 463 21.70 -3.63 -32.94
C THR A 463 21.21 -4.69 -33.91
N GLU A 464 20.85 -5.86 -33.39
CA GLU A 464 20.32 -6.98 -34.19
C GLU A 464 18.99 -6.59 -34.84
N TRP A 465 18.12 -5.89 -34.10
CA TRP A 465 16.90 -5.31 -34.67
C TRP A 465 17.18 -4.31 -35.80
N SER A 466 18.13 -3.39 -35.60
CA SER A 466 18.47 -2.37 -36.60
C SER A 466 18.99 -2.99 -37.90
N ASN A 467 19.71 -4.11 -37.78
CA ASN A 467 20.23 -4.87 -38.92
C ASN A 467 19.22 -5.89 -39.49
N ARG A 468 18.01 -6.00 -38.91
CA ARG A 468 17.01 -7.04 -39.22
C ARG A 468 17.56 -8.47 -39.15
N ASP A 469 18.53 -8.69 -38.26
CA ASP A 469 19.24 -9.96 -38.12
C ASP A 469 18.47 -10.92 -37.20
N LEU A 470 17.51 -11.68 -37.77
CA LEU A 470 16.73 -12.66 -37.02
C LEU A 470 17.62 -13.77 -36.40
N LYS A 471 18.70 -14.15 -37.07
CA LYS A 471 19.63 -15.18 -36.57
C LYS A 471 20.40 -14.68 -35.35
N GLY A 472 20.87 -13.43 -35.40
CA GLY A 472 21.45 -12.73 -34.25
C GLY A 472 20.45 -12.66 -33.10
N ILE A 473 19.21 -12.24 -33.36
CA ILE A 473 18.14 -12.18 -32.36
C ILE A 473 17.94 -13.54 -31.68
N ARG A 474 17.78 -14.63 -32.45
CA ARG A 474 17.65 -15.99 -31.89
C ARG A 474 18.84 -16.37 -31.00
N SER A 475 20.06 -16.06 -31.44
CA SER A 475 21.28 -16.33 -30.67
C SER A 475 21.30 -15.55 -29.35
N ARG A 476 20.81 -14.30 -29.34
CA ARG A 476 20.69 -13.48 -28.13
C ARG A 476 19.63 -14.00 -27.17
N PHE A 477 18.47 -14.44 -27.67
CA PHE A 477 17.46 -15.10 -26.83
C PHE A 477 18.01 -16.37 -26.19
N GLN A 478 18.76 -17.17 -26.95
CA GLN A 478 19.43 -18.36 -26.41
C GLN A 478 20.42 -17.98 -25.31
N SER A 479 21.27 -16.98 -25.53
CA SER A 479 22.26 -16.52 -24.54
C SER A 479 21.64 -16.06 -23.23
N LEU A 480 20.48 -15.39 -23.27
CA LEU A 480 19.75 -14.99 -22.06
C LEU A 480 19.26 -16.19 -21.22
N ARG A 481 19.06 -17.35 -21.86
CA ARG A 481 18.57 -18.58 -21.24
C ARG A 481 19.68 -19.48 -20.72
N ASP A 482 20.93 -19.26 -21.11
CA ASP A 482 22.08 -20.08 -20.69
C ASP A 482 22.25 -20.12 -19.17
N SER A 483 21.75 -19.10 -18.45
CA SER A 483 21.77 -19.03 -16.99
C SER A 483 20.73 -19.92 -16.28
N GLY A 484 19.81 -20.53 -17.05
CA GLY A 484 18.67 -21.33 -16.60
C GLY A 484 17.33 -20.72 -17.02
N ILE A 485 16.37 -21.57 -17.42
CA ILE A 485 15.04 -21.13 -17.89
C ILE A 485 14.27 -20.43 -16.77
N GLU A 486 14.36 -20.94 -15.54
CA GLU A 486 13.72 -20.33 -14.38
C GLU A 486 14.29 -18.92 -14.15
N LYS A 487 15.62 -18.75 -14.20
CA LYS A 487 16.22 -17.42 -14.03
C LYS A 487 15.80 -16.45 -15.13
N TYR A 488 15.67 -16.95 -16.37
CA TYR A 488 15.17 -16.16 -17.49
C TYR A 488 13.72 -15.71 -17.25
N GLU A 489 12.86 -16.60 -16.77
CA GLU A 489 11.48 -16.28 -16.47
C GLU A 489 11.35 -15.25 -15.31
N GLU A 490 12.05 -15.41 -14.18
CA GLU A 490 12.04 -14.39 -13.12
C GLU A 490 12.62 -13.06 -13.62
N TYR A 491 13.60 -13.10 -14.53
CA TYR A 491 14.14 -11.91 -15.16
C TYR A 491 13.06 -11.15 -15.95
N ILE A 492 12.23 -11.85 -16.73
CA ILE A 492 11.10 -11.23 -17.45
C ILE A 492 10.03 -10.69 -16.48
N PHE A 493 9.65 -11.43 -15.43
CA PHE A 493 8.68 -10.97 -14.42
C PHE A 493 9.16 -9.70 -13.70
N LYS A 494 10.43 -9.69 -13.26
CA LYS A 494 11.05 -8.52 -12.60
C LYS A 494 11.06 -7.31 -13.52
N ARG A 495 11.49 -7.50 -14.77
CA ARG A 495 11.58 -6.42 -15.75
C ARG A 495 10.21 -5.85 -16.13
N SER A 496 9.20 -6.70 -16.20
CA SER A 496 7.80 -6.30 -16.46
C SER A 496 7.10 -5.72 -15.22
N LYS A 497 7.75 -5.78 -14.04
CA LYS A 497 7.21 -5.36 -12.74
C LYS A 497 5.85 -5.99 -12.43
N ILE A 498 5.75 -7.29 -12.66
CA ILE A 498 4.57 -8.09 -12.33
C ILE A 498 4.74 -8.65 -10.92
N LYS A 499 3.77 -8.40 -10.04
CA LYS A 499 3.67 -8.97 -8.69
C LYS A 499 3.41 -10.47 -8.82
N TYR A 500 2.30 -10.82 -9.46
CA TYR A 500 1.94 -12.16 -9.89
C TYR A 500 1.00 -12.10 -11.12
N ALA A 501 0.94 -13.20 -11.87
CA ALA A 501 0.04 -13.43 -12.99
C ALA A 501 -0.91 -14.59 -12.68
N VAL A 502 -2.19 -14.44 -13.02
CA VAL A 502 -3.16 -15.53 -12.89
C VAL A 502 -3.19 -16.32 -14.21
N MET A 503 -2.97 -17.62 -14.11
CA MET A 503 -2.99 -18.57 -15.21
C MET A 503 -4.42 -18.92 -15.60
N THR A 504 -4.57 -19.51 -16.78
CA THR A 504 -5.84 -20.11 -17.22
C THR A 504 -5.67 -21.61 -17.26
N ASN A 505 -6.13 -22.30 -16.21
CA ASN A 505 -5.95 -23.75 -16.09
C ASN A 505 -7.19 -24.50 -16.58
N ILE A 506 -7.01 -25.47 -17.48
CA ILE A 506 -8.12 -26.05 -18.24
C ILE A 506 -8.33 -27.53 -17.87
N PRO A 507 -9.32 -27.86 -17.00
CA PRO A 507 -9.61 -29.25 -16.64
C PRO A 507 -10.08 -30.15 -17.79
N PHE A 508 -10.36 -29.56 -18.95
CA PHE A 508 -10.84 -30.24 -20.14
C PHE A 508 -9.70 -30.54 -21.13
N GLU A 509 -8.48 -30.09 -20.85
CA GLU A 509 -7.30 -30.35 -21.70
C GLU A 509 -6.38 -31.38 -21.06
N ARG A 510 -6.47 -32.63 -21.50
CA ARG A 510 -5.68 -33.78 -21.00
C ARG A 510 -4.17 -33.51 -20.87
N GLU A 511 -3.61 -32.78 -21.84
CA GLU A 511 -2.19 -32.43 -21.85
C GLU A 511 -1.79 -31.39 -20.81
N GLU A 512 -2.71 -30.56 -20.34
CA GLU A 512 -2.47 -29.67 -19.22
C GLU A 512 -2.68 -30.43 -17.89
N MET A 513 -3.72 -31.26 -17.85
CA MET A 513 -4.13 -32.05 -16.69
C MET A 513 -3.02 -32.91 -16.10
N ARG A 514 -2.16 -33.48 -16.95
CA ARG A 514 -1.01 -34.30 -16.53
C ARG A 514 -0.04 -33.57 -15.59
N TYR A 515 0.07 -32.25 -15.67
CA TYR A 515 0.94 -31.47 -14.78
C TYR A 515 0.38 -31.35 -13.36
N PHE A 516 -0.92 -31.60 -13.18
CA PHE A 516 -1.59 -31.46 -11.90
C PHE A 516 -1.86 -32.82 -11.20
N LYS A 517 -1.83 -33.98 -11.88
CA LYS A 517 -2.16 -35.30 -11.26
C LYS A 517 -1.11 -35.74 -10.21
N GLU A 518 -1.55 -36.21 -9.03
CA GLU A 518 -0.65 -36.79 -8.01
C GLU A 518 -0.18 -38.20 -8.43
N GLY A 519 1.14 -38.43 -8.52
CA GLY A 519 1.69 -39.76 -8.77
C GLY A 519 3.18 -39.76 -9.14
N LYS A 520 3.96 -40.63 -8.50
CA LYS A 520 5.39 -40.85 -8.76
C LYS A 520 5.62 -41.23 -10.23
N GLY A 521 6.20 -40.33 -11.00
CA GLY A 521 6.56 -40.60 -12.40
C GLY A 521 7.38 -39.52 -13.10
N PHE A 522 7.80 -38.46 -12.40
CA PHE A 522 8.68 -37.45 -12.99
C PHE A 522 10.07 -37.55 -12.38
N SER A 523 11.01 -37.92 -13.24
CA SER A 523 12.43 -38.11 -12.96
C SER A 523 13.04 -36.91 -12.22
N GLY A 524 13.33 -37.08 -10.93
CA GLY A 524 14.42 -36.43 -10.20
C GLY A 524 14.55 -34.89 -10.16
N ARG A 525 13.64 -34.10 -10.75
CA ARG A 525 13.74 -32.63 -10.83
C ARG A 525 12.44 -31.86 -10.51
N TYR A 526 11.32 -32.54 -10.26
CA TYR A 526 10.00 -31.89 -10.15
C TYR A 526 9.35 -32.18 -8.81
N ARG A 527 8.71 -31.17 -8.20
CA ARG A 527 7.97 -31.26 -6.93
C ARG A 527 6.54 -31.77 -7.17
N THR A 528 5.90 -32.34 -6.16
CA THR A 528 4.48 -32.72 -6.26
C THR A 528 3.58 -31.46 -6.33
N ALA A 529 2.39 -31.57 -6.92
CA ALA A 529 1.42 -30.46 -7.01
C ALA A 529 1.11 -29.85 -5.62
N ARG A 530 1.04 -30.68 -4.57
CA ARG A 530 0.83 -30.25 -3.18
C ARG A 530 2.04 -29.50 -2.59
N GLU A 531 3.26 -29.87 -2.98
CA GLU A 531 4.50 -29.17 -2.59
C GLU A 531 4.68 -27.86 -3.35
N GLU A 532 4.33 -27.81 -4.64
CA GLU A 532 4.27 -26.55 -5.39
C GLU A 532 3.28 -25.59 -4.71
N MET A 533 2.03 -26.01 -4.46
CA MET A 533 0.97 -25.19 -3.83
C MET A 533 1.32 -24.72 -2.41
N ARG A 534 2.04 -25.54 -1.64
CA ARG A 534 2.58 -25.13 -0.34
C ARG A 534 3.69 -24.08 -0.46
N TYR A 535 4.61 -24.24 -1.41
CA TYR A 535 5.67 -23.25 -1.69
C TYR A 535 5.10 -21.94 -2.26
N PHE A 536 4.05 -22.00 -3.09
CA PHE A 536 3.26 -20.86 -3.57
C PHE A 536 2.71 -20.01 -2.40
N LYS A 537 2.19 -20.66 -1.34
CA LYS A 537 1.64 -19.99 -0.15
C LYS A 537 2.69 -19.49 0.85
N GLU A 538 3.79 -20.21 1.02
CA GLU A 538 4.84 -19.87 1.99
C GLU A 538 5.81 -18.78 1.48
N GLY A 539 5.65 -18.31 0.24
CA GLY A 539 6.50 -17.26 -0.35
C GLY A 539 7.96 -17.69 -0.51
N LYS A 540 8.22 -19.00 -0.49
CA LYS A 540 9.56 -19.57 -0.64
C LYS A 540 9.65 -20.13 -2.05
N GLY A 541 10.59 -19.65 -2.86
CA GLY A 541 10.88 -20.17 -4.19
C GLY A 541 10.21 -19.46 -5.37
N PHE A 542 10.63 -19.88 -6.57
CA PHE A 542 10.34 -19.33 -7.89
C PHE A 542 8.84 -19.28 -8.28
N SER A 543 7.97 -20.00 -7.55
CA SER A 543 6.55 -20.13 -7.86
C SER A 543 5.66 -18.98 -7.37
N GLY A 544 6.09 -18.10 -6.46
CA GLY A 544 5.22 -17.01 -5.93
C GLY A 544 4.68 -15.99 -6.95
N ARG A 545 5.06 -16.11 -8.24
CA ARG A 545 4.64 -15.26 -9.36
C ARG A 545 3.39 -15.73 -10.09
N TYR A 546 2.94 -16.98 -9.90
CA TYR A 546 1.73 -17.48 -10.56
C TYR A 546 0.62 -17.77 -9.56
N ARG A 547 -0.61 -17.56 -10.02
CA ARG A 547 -1.84 -18.00 -9.36
C ARG A 547 -2.71 -18.75 -10.36
N THR A 548 -3.66 -19.51 -9.87
CA THR A 548 -4.47 -20.43 -10.69
C THR A 548 -5.87 -19.87 -10.90
N ALA A 549 -6.49 -20.24 -12.02
CA ALA A 549 -7.92 -20.07 -12.25
C ALA A 549 -8.44 -21.27 -13.04
N VAL A 550 -9.63 -21.76 -12.73
CA VAL A 550 -10.20 -22.93 -13.42
C VAL A 550 -11.06 -22.46 -14.58
N ARG A 551 -10.67 -22.80 -15.81
CA ARG A 551 -11.43 -22.53 -17.03
C ARG A 551 -12.49 -23.61 -17.25
N VAL A 552 -13.74 -23.19 -17.34
CA VAL A 552 -14.93 -24.05 -17.39
C VAL A 552 -15.87 -23.70 -18.54
N ASP A 553 -15.32 -23.25 -19.68
CA ASP A 553 -16.09 -22.95 -20.90
C ASP A 553 -17.15 -24.04 -21.21
N PRO A 554 -16.84 -25.37 -21.17
CA PRO A 554 -17.84 -26.40 -21.46
C PRO A 554 -19.05 -26.43 -20.51
N LEU A 555 -18.89 -26.02 -19.25
CA LEU A 555 -20.02 -25.93 -18.31
C LEU A 555 -20.96 -24.79 -18.68
N LEU A 556 -20.40 -23.65 -19.09
CA LEU A 556 -21.18 -22.50 -19.54
C LEU A 556 -21.86 -22.78 -20.89
N GLU A 557 -21.17 -23.49 -21.79
CA GLU A 557 -21.70 -23.92 -23.09
C GLU A 557 -22.80 -25.00 -22.96
N GLY A 558 -22.89 -25.70 -21.82
CA GLY A 558 -23.80 -26.84 -21.66
C GLY A 558 -23.32 -28.10 -22.39
N ASP A 559 -22.02 -28.22 -22.66
CA ASP A 559 -21.43 -29.31 -23.43
C ASP A 559 -21.18 -30.55 -22.56
N TRP A 560 -22.26 -31.30 -22.32
CA TRP A 560 -22.20 -32.56 -21.59
C TRP A 560 -21.24 -33.58 -22.21
N GLY A 561 -21.02 -33.55 -23.53
CA GLY A 561 -20.07 -34.43 -24.20
C GLY A 561 -18.65 -34.22 -23.68
N LYS A 562 -18.16 -32.98 -23.75
CA LYS A 562 -16.84 -32.62 -23.22
C LYS A 562 -16.72 -32.83 -21.71
N VAL A 563 -17.77 -32.50 -20.94
CA VAL A 563 -17.79 -32.70 -19.48
C VAL A 563 -17.64 -34.16 -19.12
N LYS A 564 -18.40 -35.05 -19.77
CA LYS A 564 -18.33 -36.50 -19.52
C LYS A 564 -16.98 -37.08 -19.90
N MET A 565 -16.42 -36.68 -21.05
CA MET A 565 -15.09 -37.12 -21.45
C MET A 565 -14.04 -36.72 -20.42
N ALA A 566 -14.04 -35.47 -19.96
CA ALA A 566 -13.07 -34.98 -18.96
C ALA A 566 -13.23 -35.69 -17.60
N MET A 567 -14.46 -35.89 -17.12
CA MET A 567 -14.73 -36.62 -15.88
C MET A 567 -14.26 -38.09 -15.97
N ALA A 568 -14.56 -38.76 -17.09
CA ALA A 568 -14.14 -40.14 -17.32
C ALA A 568 -12.61 -40.28 -17.36
N GLU A 569 -11.89 -39.32 -17.95
CA GLU A 569 -10.42 -39.27 -17.96
C GLU A 569 -9.79 -39.09 -16.56
N ASP A 570 -10.54 -38.52 -15.62
CA ASP A 570 -10.18 -38.42 -14.21
C ASP A 570 -10.70 -39.59 -13.36
N GLY A 571 -11.31 -40.61 -14.00
CA GLY A 571 -11.84 -41.79 -13.33
C GLY A 571 -13.13 -41.52 -12.54
N VAL A 572 -13.81 -40.41 -12.82
CA VAL A 572 -15.10 -40.05 -12.21
C VAL A 572 -16.22 -40.49 -13.15
N GLY A 573 -17.06 -41.42 -12.69
CA GLY A 573 -18.27 -41.85 -13.40
C GLY A 573 -19.53 -41.14 -12.90
N GLY A 574 -20.56 -41.10 -13.75
CA GLY A 574 -21.87 -40.53 -13.43
C GLY A 574 -22.20 -39.28 -14.25
N GLU A 575 -23.47 -39.14 -14.64
CA GLU A 575 -24.01 -38.00 -15.39
C GLU A 575 -24.86 -37.07 -14.51
N GLU A 576 -24.87 -37.32 -13.19
CA GLU A 576 -25.66 -36.55 -12.25
C GLU A 576 -25.00 -35.20 -11.95
N ILE A 577 -25.81 -34.17 -11.73
CA ILE A 577 -25.37 -32.80 -11.42
C ILE A 577 -24.40 -32.76 -10.22
N GLU A 578 -24.65 -33.55 -9.18
CA GLU A 578 -23.76 -33.64 -8.02
C GLU A 578 -22.40 -34.28 -8.35
N SER A 579 -22.34 -35.23 -9.30
CA SER A 579 -21.07 -35.79 -9.78
C SER A 579 -20.22 -34.73 -10.48
N VAL A 580 -20.86 -33.89 -11.31
CA VAL A 580 -20.16 -32.76 -11.96
C VAL A 580 -19.70 -31.76 -10.92
N LYS A 581 -20.55 -31.41 -9.95
CA LYS A 581 -20.16 -30.50 -8.86
C LYS A 581 -18.96 -31.02 -8.10
N GLU A 582 -18.98 -32.29 -7.70
CA GLU A 582 -17.90 -32.88 -6.92
C GLU A 582 -16.59 -32.96 -7.70
N TRP A 583 -16.67 -33.21 -9.01
CA TRP A 583 -15.50 -33.16 -9.89
C TRP A 583 -14.89 -31.75 -9.94
N VAL A 584 -15.72 -30.71 -10.13
CA VAL A 584 -15.25 -29.31 -10.10
C VAL A 584 -14.72 -28.92 -8.71
N ARG A 585 -15.37 -29.32 -7.61
CA ARG A 585 -14.87 -29.12 -6.24
C ARG A 585 -13.50 -29.77 -6.04
N THR A 586 -13.30 -30.95 -6.60
CA THR A 586 -12.03 -31.68 -6.53
C THR A 586 -10.94 -30.88 -7.24
N TRP A 587 -11.22 -30.34 -8.42
CA TRP A 587 -10.32 -29.43 -9.14
C TRP A 587 -10.02 -28.16 -8.34
N CYS A 588 -11.04 -27.53 -7.77
CA CYS A 588 -10.86 -26.34 -6.94
C CYS A 588 -10.02 -26.62 -5.69
N ARG A 589 -10.21 -27.77 -5.01
CA ARG A 589 -9.37 -28.20 -3.88
C ARG A 589 -7.92 -28.48 -4.28
N LYS A 590 -7.72 -28.96 -5.50
CA LYS A 590 -6.42 -29.38 -6.02
C LYS A 590 -5.53 -28.20 -6.40
N ILE A 591 -6.09 -27.21 -7.09
CA ILE A 591 -5.32 -26.07 -7.61
C ILE A 591 -5.65 -24.74 -6.92
N GLU A 592 -6.59 -24.72 -5.97
CA GLU A 592 -6.98 -23.56 -5.14
C GLU A 592 -7.09 -22.25 -5.95
N PRO A 593 -8.01 -22.18 -6.93
CA PRO A 593 -8.09 -21.08 -7.87
C PRO A 593 -8.53 -19.77 -7.22
N GLU A 594 -8.08 -18.66 -7.80
CA GLU A 594 -8.55 -17.32 -7.47
C GLU A 594 -9.99 -17.09 -7.93
N TYR A 595 -10.38 -17.71 -9.05
CA TYR A 595 -11.71 -17.65 -9.63
C TYR A 595 -11.99 -18.82 -10.59
N LEU A 596 -13.28 -19.07 -10.86
CA LEU A 596 -13.74 -19.88 -11.98
C LEU A 596 -13.85 -18.96 -13.20
N MET A 597 -13.59 -19.46 -14.42
CA MET A 597 -13.51 -18.63 -15.62
C MET A 597 -14.22 -19.29 -16.79
N ALA A 598 -15.04 -18.54 -17.53
CA ALA A 598 -15.64 -19.00 -18.76
C ALA A 598 -15.74 -17.88 -19.81
N SER A 599 -15.50 -18.23 -21.08
CA SER A 599 -15.82 -17.34 -22.20
C SER A 599 -17.26 -17.58 -22.66
N THR A 600 -18.05 -16.52 -22.84
CA THR A 600 -19.44 -16.70 -23.26
C THR A 600 -19.51 -17.16 -24.72
N PRO A 601 -20.31 -18.17 -25.04
CA PRO A 601 -20.61 -18.56 -26.42
C PRO A 601 -21.43 -17.50 -27.15
N LYS A 602 -21.47 -17.59 -28.49
CA LYS A 602 -22.14 -16.61 -29.37
C LYS A 602 -23.59 -16.34 -28.95
N ASN A 603 -24.36 -17.41 -28.73
CA ASN A 603 -25.78 -17.36 -28.41
C ASN A 603 -26.04 -17.41 -26.89
N PHE A 604 -25.12 -16.88 -26.07
CA PHE A 604 -25.30 -16.89 -24.62
C PHE A 604 -26.54 -16.08 -24.24
N THR A 605 -27.48 -16.72 -23.55
CA THR A 605 -28.70 -16.10 -23.03
C THR A 605 -28.92 -16.54 -21.58
N TYR A 606 -29.65 -15.73 -20.82
CA TYR A 606 -30.05 -16.04 -19.45
C TYR A 606 -31.42 -15.40 -19.20
N THR A 607 -32.43 -16.19 -18.86
CA THR A 607 -33.79 -15.74 -18.48
C THR A 607 -33.95 -15.72 -16.97
N ALA A 608 -34.68 -14.70 -16.45
CA ALA A 608 -34.85 -14.46 -15.02
C ALA A 608 -35.54 -15.64 -14.33
N VAL A 609 -35.14 -15.92 -13.08
CA VAL A 609 -35.87 -16.87 -12.23
C VAL A 609 -37.23 -16.27 -11.85
N ASP A 610 -38.32 -17.01 -12.06
CA ASP A 610 -39.66 -16.57 -11.65
C ASP A 610 -39.78 -16.63 -10.11
N LEU A 611 -39.53 -15.50 -9.46
CA LEU A 611 -39.56 -15.35 -7.99
C LEU A 611 -40.99 -15.36 -7.41
N THR A 612 -42.03 -15.52 -8.24
CA THR A 612 -43.43 -15.51 -7.78
C THR A 612 -43.93 -16.84 -7.23
N GLN A 613 -43.14 -17.91 -7.28
CA GLN A 613 -43.50 -19.19 -6.65
C GLN A 613 -42.99 -19.26 -5.19
N PRO A 614 -43.89 -19.30 -4.18
CA PRO A 614 -43.49 -19.47 -2.79
C PRO A 614 -43.00 -20.92 -2.59
N GLY A 615 -41.68 -21.13 -2.52
CA GLY A 615 -41.10 -22.46 -2.24
C GLY A 615 -39.66 -22.73 -2.67
N ALA A 616 -39.00 -21.82 -3.42
CA ALA A 616 -37.67 -22.09 -3.99
C ALA A 616 -36.49 -22.12 -2.98
N PHE A 617 -36.74 -21.88 -1.68
CA PHE A 617 -35.78 -22.11 -0.60
C PHE A 617 -36.39 -22.98 0.49
N ALA A 618 -36.82 -24.20 0.12
CA ALA A 618 -37.02 -25.27 1.08
C ALA A 618 -36.02 -26.40 0.76
N THR A 619 -35.12 -26.65 1.72
CA THR A 619 -34.27 -27.85 1.80
C THR A 619 -35.02 -29.10 1.35
N SER A 620 -34.65 -29.69 0.21
CA SER A 620 -35.17 -30.98 -0.21
C SER A 620 -34.22 -32.11 0.18
N THR A 621 -34.18 -32.39 1.48
CA THR A 621 -33.93 -33.74 1.97
C THR A 621 -35.13 -34.62 1.59
N SER A 622 -35.20 -35.10 0.35
CA SER A 622 -35.87 -36.37 0.02
C SER A 622 -35.53 -36.79 -1.40
N GLY A 623 -34.92 -37.97 -1.52
CA GLY A 623 -34.70 -38.60 -2.82
C GLY A 623 -36.02 -38.87 -3.52
N LYS A 624 -36.19 -38.28 -4.71
CA LYS A 624 -37.09 -38.81 -5.73
C LYS A 624 -36.30 -38.93 -7.02
N LYS A 625 -35.98 -40.19 -7.36
CA LYS A 625 -35.51 -40.60 -8.68
C LYS A 625 -36.47 -40.04 -9.74
N ARG A 626 -36.02 -39.10 -10.58
CA ARG A 626 -36.67 -38.85 -11.87
C ARG A 626 -36.23 -39.95 -12.81
N SER A 627 -37.16 -40.86 -13.08
CA SER A 627 -37.07 -41.86 -14.14
C SER A 627 -37.23 -41.14 -15.48
N ILE A 628 -36.19 -41.13 -16.30
CA ILE A 628 -36.27 -40.75 -17.71
C ILE A 628 -36.74 -42.00 -18.47
N THR A 629 -38.03 -42.08 -18.74
CA THR A 629 -38.56 -43.03 -19.73
C THR A 629 -38.91 -42.27 -20.99
N SER A 630 -38.17 -42.61 -22.06
CA SER A 630 -38.62 -42.79 -23.44
C SER A 630 -39.77 -41.93 -23.93
N ASP A 631 -39.45 -40.99 -24.81
CA ASP A 631 -40.10 -40.86 -26.11
C ASP A 631 -39.03 -40.35 -27.10
N LEU A 632 -38.16 -41.27 -27.52
CA LEU A 632 -37.38 -41.14 -28.75
C LEU A 632 -38.28 -41.65 -29.87
N ASP A 633 -38.87 -40.74 -30.65
CA ASP A 633 -39.23 -41.05 -32.02
C ASP A 633 -38.03 -40.77 -32.92
N CYS A 634 -37.67 -41.81 -33.65
CA CYS A 634 -36.53 -41.90 -34.54
C CYS A 634 -36.78 -41.14 -35.85
N CYS A 635 -35.66 -40.88 -36.54
CA CYS A 635 -35.52 -40.40 -37.92
C CYS A 635 -35.40 -38.88 -38.09
N ASP A 636 -34.16 -38.39 -38.21
CA ASP A 636 -33.66 -37.87 -39.50
C ASP A 636 -32.15 -37.56 -39.41
N GLU A 637 -31.42 -37.97 -40.44
CA GLU A 637 -30.00 -37.69 -40.69
C GLU A 637 -29.82 -36.28 -41.30
N ASP A 638 -28.65 -35.70 -41.02
CA ASP A 638 -27.99 -34.57 -41.67
C ASP A 638 -28.38 -33.11 -41.37
N THR A 639 -27.31 -32.32 -41.18
CA THR A 639 -27.12 -30.85 -41.19
C THR A 639 -27.21 -30.06 -39.87
N ASP A 640 -26.02 -29.66 -39.39
CA ASP A 640 -25.67 -28.30 -38.96
C ASP A 640 -26.58 -27.58 -37.92
N GLN A 641 -26.70 -28.15 -36.71
CA GLN A 641 -27.16 -27.40 -35.53
C GLN A 641 -26.00 -27.12 -34.57
N ALA A 642 -25.22 -26.09 -34.88
CA ALA A 642 -24.34 -25.44 -33.92
C ALA A 642 -25.17 -24.82 -32.77
N SER A 643 -24.93 -25.31 -31.55
CA SER A 643 -25.15 -24.68 -30.24
C SER A 643 -26.36 -23.73 -30.10
N ARG A 644 -27.57 -24.31 -30.04
CA ARG A 644 -28.68 -23.69 -29.31
C ARG A 644 -28.45 -23.93 -27.81
N ILE A 645 -27.89 -22.94 -27.12
CA ILE A 645 -27.85 -22.95 -25.65
C ILE A 645 -29.26 -22.69 -25.19
N ASN A 646 -29.90 -23.74 -24.69
CA ASN A 646 -31.20 -23.67 -24.05
C ASN A 646 -31.06 -22.90 -22.74
N GLU A 647 -32.08 -22.12 -22.39
CA GLU A 647 -32.24 -21.28 -21.19
C GLU A 647 -32.16 -22.08 -19.85
N SER A 648 -31.96 -23.40 -19.99
CA SER A 648 -31.74 -24.47 -19.02
C SER A 648 -30.44 -25.24 -19.35
N SER A 649 -29.28 -24.59 -19.44
CA SER A 649 -28.05 -25.34 -19.14
C SER A 649 -28.09 -25.61 -17.64
N ASP A 650 -28.54 -26.81 -17.26
CA ASP A 650 -28.50 -27.28 -15.86
C ASP A 650 -27.09 -27.08 -15.29
N LEU A 651 -26.05 -27.11 -16.13
CA LEU A 651 -24.67 -26.87 -15.72
C LEU A 651 -24.37 -25.41 -15.30
N LEU A 652 -25.02 -24.38 -15.86
CA LEU A 652 -24.84 -23.02 -15.37
C LEU A 652 -25.59 -22.80 -14.05
N LYS A 653 -26.89 -23.09 -14.05
CA LYS A 653 -27.80 -22.80 -12.92
C LYS A 653 -27.67 -23.78 -11.77
N GLU A 654 -27.46 -25.06 -12.06
CA GLU A 654 -27.38 -26.11 -11.04
C GLU A 654 -25.96 -26.45 -10.65
N VAL A 655 -24.93 -26.19 -11.47
CA VAL A 655 -23.52 -26.48 -11.13
C VAL A 655 -22.72 -25.19 -10.89
N LEU A 656 -22.49 -24.39 -11.93
CA LEU A 656 -21.48 -23.33 -11.91
C LEU A 656 -21.79 -22.19 -10.92
N LEU A 657 -23.02 -21.66 -10.95
CA LEU A 657 -23.45 -20.58 -10.05
C LEU A 657 -23.54 -21.04 -8.58
N PRO A 658 -24.16 -22.20 -8.26
CA PRO A 658 -24.13 -22.75 -6.91
C PRO A 658 -22.72 -22.99 -6.38
N LEU A 659 -21.80 -23.52 -7.21
CA LEU A 659 -20.41 -23.73 -6.78
C LEU A 659 -19.65 -22.43 -6.55
N ALA A 660 -19.86 -21.42 -7.40
CA ALA A 660 -19.25 -20.10 -7.21
C ALA A 660 -19.69 -19.50 -5.86
N GLU A 661 -20.97 -19.63 -5.50
CA GLU A 661 -21.49 -19.21 -4.20
C GLU A 661 -20.93 -20.07 -3.05
N GLU A 662 -21.06 -21.40 -3.14
CA GLU A 662 -20.63 -22.38 -2.13
C GLU A 662 -19.15 -22.21 -1.77
N LEU A 663 -18.30 -22.08 -2.78
CA LEU A 663 -16.85 -21.96 -2.63
C LEU A 663 -16.39 -20.51 -2.41
N SER A 664 -17.30 -19.54 -2.45
CA SER A 664 -16.99 -18.11 -2.40
C SER A 664 -15.97 -17.64 -3.46
N LEU A 665 -15.92 -18.35 -4.59
CA LEU A 665 -15.06 -18.05 -5.73
C LEU A 665 -15.79 -17.14 -6.72
N PRO A 666 -15.18 -16.05 -7.19
CA PRO A 666 -15.77 -15.30 -8.30
C PRO A 666 -15.92 -16.14 -9.55
N LEU A 667 -16.96 -15.84 -10.33
CA LEU A 667 -17.12 -16.31 -11.70
C LEU A 667 -16.65 -15.22 -12.67
N ALA A 668 -15.53 -15.46 -13.34
CA ALA A 668 -14.99 -14.63 -14.38
C ALA A 668 -15.65 -14.94 -15.73
N LEU A 669 -16.25 -13.92 -16.35
CA LEU A 669 -16.91 -14.01 -17.65
C LEU A 669 -16.19 -13.12 -18.67
N LYS A 670 -15.70 -13.74 -19.74
CA LYS A 670 -15.20 -13.04 -20.93
C LYS A 670 -16.31 -12.98 -21.98
N ILE A 671 -16.84 -11.79 -22.24
CA ILE A 671 -18.08 -11.60 -22.99
C ILE A 671 -17.82 -10.99 -24.38
N GLY A 672 -18.41 -11.57 -25.43
CA GLY A 672 -18.48 -10.97 -26.77
C GLY A 672 -17.57 -11.56 -27.84
N CYS A 673 -16.95 -12.73 -27.61
CA CYS A 673 -16.21 -13.45 -28.65
C CYS A 673 -17.16 -14.25 -29.55
N GLU A 674 -17.02 -14.08 -30.86
CA GLU A 674 -17.68 -14.93 -31.85
C GLU A 674 -16.63 -15.92 -32.39
N ARG A 675 -16.76 -17.20 -32.07
CA ARG A 675 -15.75 -18.20 -32.45
C ARG A 675 -15.84 -18.53 -33.93
N GLN A 676 -14.68 -18.69 -34.57
CA GLN A 676 -14.53 -19.27 -35.91
C GLN A 676 -15.37 -18.56 -36.99
N VAL A 677 -15.37 -17.23 -37.00
CA VAL A 677 -15.92 -16.43 -38.09
C VAL A 677 -15.20 -16.74 -39.41
N ASN A 678 -13.90 -17.05 -39.33
CA ASN A 678 -13.13 -17.62 -40.43
C ASN A 678 -12.37 -18.88 -39.97
N PRO A 679 -12.96 -20.09 -40.10
CA PRO A 679 -12.37 -21.32 -39.57
C PRO A 679 -11.00 -21.69 -40.14
N SER A 680 -10.68 -21.28 -41.37
CA SER A 680 -9.39 -21.61 -42.00
C SER A 680 -8.20 -20.96 -41.28
N LEU A 681 -8.45 -19.88 -40.52
CA LEU A 681 -7.44 -19.18 -39.71
C LEU A 681 -7.18 -19.82 -38.34
N GLY A 682 -7.90 -20.89 -37.98
CA GLY A 682 -7.76 -21.55 -36.68
C GLY A 682 -7.94 -20.56 -35.53
N LEU A 683 -6.95 -20.45 -34.63
CA LEU A 683 -7.00 -19.52 -33.48
C LEU A 683 -7.07 -18.04 -33.88
N ALA A 684 -6.65 -17.68 -35.10
CA ALA A 684 -6.77 -16.31 -35.62
C ALA A 684 -8.14 -16.02 -36.25
N GLY A 685 -9.00 -17.04 -36.38
CA GLY A 685 -10.29 -16.98 -37.07
C GLY A 685 -11.48 -16.53 -36.22
N ASP A 686 -11.26 -16.27 -34.94
CA ASP A 686 -12.30 -15.74 -34.07
C ASP A 686 -12.58 -14.26 -34.39
N GLY A 687 -13.75 -13.78 -33.97
CA GLY A 687 -14.24 -12.43 -34.18
C GLY A 687 -14.93 -11.86 -32.94
N ILE A 688 -15.72 -10.81 -33.16
CA ILE A 688 -16.30 -9.97 -32.12
C ILE A 688 -17.80 -9.74 -32.35
N GLN A 689 -18.57 -9.73 -31.27
CA GLN A 689 -19.97 -9.35 -31.29
C GLN A 689 -20.33 -8.44 -30.10
N THR A 690 -21.32 -7.58 -30.30
CA THR A 690 -21.96 -6.83 -29.21
C THR A 690 -22.99 -7.71 -28.53
N VAL A 691 -23.02 -7.70 -27.20
CA VAL A 691 -23.90 -8.57 -26.40
C VAL A 691 -25.01 -7.76 -25.71
N ASP A 692 -26.19 -8.35 -25.56
CA ASP A 692 -27.28 -7.79 -24.75
C ASP A 692 -26.91 -7.79 -23.26
N MET A 693 -26.78 -6.59 -22.69
CA MET A 693 -26.40 -6.39 -21.29
C MET A 693 -27.49 -6.81 -20.30
N SER A 694 -28.72 -7.05 -20.75
CA SER A 694 -29.81 -7.55 -19.92
C SER A 694 -29.49 -8.92 -19.29
N ILE A 695 -28.64 -9.72 -19.96
CA ILE A 695 -28.15 -11.01 -19.48
C ILE A 695 -27.32 -10.83 -18.21
N LEU A 696 -26.31 -9.95 -18.24
CA LEU A 696 -25.46 -9.68 -17.08
C LEU A 696 -26.28 -9.03 -15.95
N LEU A 697 -27.19 -8.11 -16.27
CA LEU A 697 -28.08 -7.51 -15.29
C LEU A 697 -28.86 -8.58 -14.51
N ARG A 698 -29.49 -9.53 -15.21
CA ARG A 698 -30.25 -10.61 -14.58
C ARG A 698 -29.37 -11.55 -13.75
N LEU A 699 -28.19 -11.92 -14.23
CA LEU A 699 -27.23 -12.71 -13.42
C LEU A 699 -26.87 -12.02 -12.10
N LEU A 700 -26.63 -10.71 -12.14
CA LEU A 700 -26.28 -9.94 -10.95
C LEU A 700 -27.45 -9.82 -9.97
N GLN A 701 -28.68 -9.73 -10.47
CA GLN A 701 -29.91 -9.66 -9.66
C GLN A 701 -30.28 -11.01 -9.03
N ASP A 702 -30.20 -12.08 -9.81
CA ASP A 702 -30.60 -13.42 -9.37
C ASP A 702 -29.58 -14.05 -8.42
N TRP A 703 -28.29 -13.68 -8.54
CA TRP A 703 -27.19 -14.22 -7.74
C TRP A 703 -26.42 -13.13 -6.98
N PRO A 704 -27.05 -12.44 -6.02
CA PRO A 704 -26.44 -11.31 -5.31
C PRO A 704 -25.23 -11.71 -4.44
N LYS A 705 -25.12 -13.00 -4.10
CA LYS A 705 -24.01 -13.57 -3.31
C LYS A 705 -22.86 -14.11 -4.16
N VAL A 706 -23.04 -14.24 -5.47
CA VAL A 706 -21.97 -14.64 -6.39
C VAL A 706 -21.23 -13.39 -6.85
N LYS A 707 -19.90 -13.43 -6.76
CA LYS A 707 -19.01 -12.40 -7.31
C LYS A 707 -18.81 -12.66 -8.81
N PHE A 708 -18.94 -11.62 -9.63
CA PHE A 708 -18.70 -11.68 -11.07
C PHE A 708 -17.51 -10.80 -11.45
N LEU A 709 -16.50 -11.40 -12.11
CA LEU A 709 -15.39 -10.67 -12.74
C LEU A 709 -15.68 -10.59 -14.24
N VAL A 710 -15.85 -9.40 -14.81
CA VAL A 710 -16.29 -9.31 -16.21
C VAL A 710 -15.36 -8.45 -17.05
N THR A 711 -15.03 -8.96 -18.22
CA THR A 711 -14.37 -8.19 -19.28
C THR A 711 -15.13 -8.37 -20.60
N PHE A 712 -15.15 -7.32 -21.42
CA PHE A 712 -15.90 -7.27 -22.66
C PHE A 712 -14.95 -7.11 -23.84
N LEU A 713 -15.26 -7.83 -24.91
CA LEU A 713 -14.55 -7.73 -26.18
C LEU A 713 -15.00 -6.52 -26.99
N SER A 714 -16.33 -6.33 -27.11
CA SER A 714 -16.95 -5.18 -27.81
C SER A 714 -16.67 -3.86 -27.09
N LEU A 715 -16.34 -2.83 -27.88
CA LEU A 715 -16.18 -1.46 -27.40
C LEU A 715 -17.53 -0.85 -26.99
N GLU A 716 -18.59 -1.20 -27.71
CA GLU A 716 -19.97 -0.74 -27.52
C GLU A 716 -20.51 -1.17 -26.14
N ASN A 717 -20.11 -2.34 -25.64
CA ASN A 717 -20.53 -2.82 -24.33
C ASN A 717 -19.81 -2.14 -23.15
N GLN A 718 -18.66 -1.49 -23.35
CA GLN A 718 -17.82 -0.99 -22.25
C GLN A 718 -18.51 0.08 -21.39
N HIS A 719 -19.30 0.97 -22.00
CA HIS A 719 -20.03 2.01 -21.26
C HIS A 719 -21.12 1.41 -20.37
N ALA A 720 -21.93 0.51 -20.91
CA ALA A 720 -22.98 -0.16 -20.16
C ALA A 720 -22.42 -1.00 -18.99
N ALA A 721 -21.25 -1.63 -19.18
CA ALA A 721 -20.53 -2.33 -18.13
C ALA A 721 -20.16 -1.40 -16.95
N CYS A 722 -19.74 -0.16 -17.23
CA CYS A 722 -19.47 0.84 -16.20
C CYS A 722 -20.76 1.21 -15.45
N VAL A 723 -21.86 1.44 -16.16
CA VAL A 723 -23.15 1.74 -15.52
C VAL A 723 -23.55 0.61 -14.56
N LEU A 724 -23.49 -0.65 -14.99
CA LEU A 724 -23.81 -1.80 -14.14
C LEU A 724 -22.87 -1.92 -12.93
N LYS A 725 -21.56 -1.72 -13.12
CA LYS A 725 -20.61 -1.74 -12.00
C LYS A 725 -20.95 -0.69 -10.93
N GLY A 726 -21.45 0.47 -11.35
CA GLY A 726 -21.94 1.52 -10.43
C GLY A 726 -23.21 1.14 -9.64
N LYS A 727 -23.90 0.04 -9.99
CA LYS A 727 -25.13 -0.44 -9.32
C LYS A 727 -24.92 -1.71 -8.50
N PHE A 728 -23.98 -2.56 -8.89
CA PHE A 728 -23.83 -3.90 -8.32
C PHE A 728 -22.46 -4.07 -7.65
N ARG A 729 -22.47 -4.24 -6.32
CA ARG A 729 -21.23 -4.50 -5.55
C ARG A 729 -20.60 -5.84 -5.90
N ASN A 730 -21.41 -6.83 -6.29
CA ASN A 730 -20.98 -8.16 -6.71
C ASN A 730 -20.42 -8.23 -8.14
N LEU A 731 -20.33 -7.11 -8.87
CA LEU A 731 -19.64 -7.02 -10.16
C LEU A 731 -18.27 -6.37 -9.99
N HIS A 732 -17.23 -6.86 -10.66
CA HIS A 732 -15.97 -6.15 -10.87
C HIS A 732 -15.57 -6.20 -12.34
N VAL A 733 -15.41 -5.03 -12.96
CA VAL A 733 -15.01 -4.91 -14.37
C VAL A 733 -13.51 -4.77 -14.46
N TYR A 734 -12.90 -5.51 -15.39
CA TYR A 734 -11.46 -5.49 -15.56
C TYR A 734 -11.02 -5.56 -17.02
N GLY A 735 -9.82 -5.08 -17.30
CA GLY A 735 -9.14 -5.40 -18.56
C GLY A 735 -9.62 -4.62 -19.79
N CYS A 736 -8.76 -4.63 -20.81
CA CYS A 736 -9.10 -4.34 -22.19
C CYS A 736 -8.76 -5.59 -23.00
N TRP A 737 -9.75 -6.46 -23.18
CA TRP A 737 -9.56 -7.80 -23.72
C TRP A 737 -9.36 -7.80 -25.24
N TRP A 738 -8.30 -8.47 -25.70
CA TRP A 738 -8.09 -8.84 -27.11
C TRP A 738 -8.24 -7.69 -28.12
N TYR A 739 -9.36 -7.58 -28.85
CA TYR A 739 -9.55 -6.55 -29.89
C TYR A 739 -9.67 -5.12 -29.37
N VAL A 740 -9.81 -4.91 -28.05
CA VAL A 740 -9.71 -3.59 -27.42
C VAL A 740 -8.36 -3.38 -26.69
N ASN A 741 -7.41 -4.31 -26.84
CA ASN A 741 -6.07 -4.25 -26.25
C ASN A 741 -5.07 -3.47 -27.14
N GLN A 742 -5.43 -2.25 -27.52
CA GLN A 742 -4.60 -1.30 -28.27
C GLN A 742 -4.49 -0.01 -27.48
N GLY A 743 -3.33 0.67 -27.52
CA GLY A 743 -3.05 1.84 -26.68
C GLY A 743 -4.16 2.90 -26.66
N SER A 744 -4.74 3.24 -27.81
CA SER A 744 -5.83 4.23 -27.93
C SER A 744 -7.15 3.77 -27.29
N LEU A 745 -7.47 2.47 -27.38
CA LEU A 745 -8.68 1.91 -26.78
C LEU A 745 -8.50 1.67 -25.28
N ILE A 746 -7.31 1.25 -24.85
CA ILE A 746 -6.95 1.12 -23.43
C ILE A 746 -7.09 2.49 -22.74
N GLU A 747 -6.54 3.55 -23.34
CA GLU A 747 -6.68 4.92 -22.85
C GLU A 747 -8.16 5.30 -22.72
N ARG A 748 -8.93 5.18 -23.81
CA ARG A 748 -10.35 5.56 -23.86
C ARG A 748 -11.19 4.81 -22.82
N ILE A 749 -11.03 3.50 -22.73
CA ILE A 749 -11.79 2.65 -21.80
C ILE A 749 -11.39 2.95 -20.36
N THR A 750 -10.09 3.09 -20.09
CA THR A 750 -9.58 3.38 -18.75
C THR A 750 -10.07 4.75 -18.27
N ARG A 751 -10.02 5.77 -19.12
CA ARG A 751 -10.49 7.12 -18.79
C ARG A 751 -11.98 7.15 -18.47
N MET A 752 -12.81 6.52 -19.31
CA MET A 752 -14.25 6.39 -19.04
C MET A 752 -14.51 5.68 -17.69
N ARG A 753 -13.76 4.61 -17.38
CA ARG A 753 -13.88 3.91 -16.10
C ARG A 753 -13.44 4.77 -14.92
N LEU A 754 -12.36 5.56 -15.05
CA LEU A 754 -11.94 6.52 -14.01
C LEU A 754 -13.05 7.55 -13.73
N GLU A 755 -13.63 8.13 -14.79
CA GLU A 755 -14.68 9.15 -14.69
C GLU A 755 -15.97 8.61 -14.05
N MET A 756 -16.36 7.37 -14.37
CA MET A 756 -17.62 6.79 -13.90
C MET A 756 -17.49 6.00 -12.58
N LEU A 757 -16.33 5.40 -12.30
CA LEU A 757 -16.14 4.41 -11.23
C LEU A 757 -15.08 4.80 -10.21
N GLY A 758 -14.37 5.91 -10.41
CA GLY A 758 -13.20 6.27 -9.62
C GLY A 758 -12.12 5.20 -9.75
N THR A 759 -11.81 4.50 -8.67
CA THR A 759 -10.77 3.44 -8.66
C THR A 759 -11.34 2.03 -8.45
N ASN A 760 -12.66 1.85 -8.61
CA ASN A 760 -13.35 0.58 -8.34
C ASN A 760 -13.40 -0.36 -9.55
N PHE A 761 -12.26 -0.51 -10.23
CA PHE A 761 -12.06 -1.41 -11.37
C PHE A 761 -10.58 -1.77 -11.48
N THR A 762 -10.25 -2.77 -12.31
CA THR A 762 -8.86 -3.03 -12.68
C THR A 762 -8.62 -2.67 -14.14
N PHE A 763 -7.66 -1.78 -14.41
CA PHE A 763 -7.58 -1.16 -15.73
C PHE A 763 -7.21 -2.13 -16.86
N GLN A 764 -6.40 -3.15 -16.57
CA GLN A 764 -5.83 -4.01 -17.60
C GLN A 764 -5.56 -5.45 -17.14
N HIS A 765 -5.46 -6.37 -18.11
CA HIS A 765 -4.76 -7.67 -18.03
C HIS A 765 -4.00 -7.89 -19.35
N SER A 766 -3.02 -8.80 -19.38
CA SER A 766 -2.19 -8.96 -20.60
C SER A 766 -2.74 -9.95 -21.62
N ASP A 767 -3.43 -11.00 -21.14
CA ASP A 767 -3.83 -12.17 -21.95
C ASP A 767 -2.63 -12.83 -22.66
N CYS A 768 -1.43 -12.71 -22.07
CA CYS A 768 -0.19 -13.23 -22.63
C CYS A 768 -0.24 -14.75 -22.82
N ARG A 769 0.23 -15.22 -23.97
CA ARG A 769 0.51 -16.64 -24.27
C ARG A 769 1.99 -16.96 -24.27
N VAL A 770 2.82 -15.97 -24.61
CA VAL A 770 4.28 -16.09 -24.71
C VAL A 770 4.90 -15.18 -23.65
N LEU A 771 5.84 -15.70 -22.86
CA LEU A 771 6.35 -15.02 -21.66
C LEU A 771 6.79 -13.57 -21.91
N GLU A 772 7.55 -13.31 -22.96
CA GLU A 772 8.13 -12.00 -23.24
C GLU A 772 7.08 -10.96 -23.66
N GLN A 773 5.84 -11.38 -23.97
CA GLN A 773 4.73 -10.45 -24.20
C GLN A 773 4.44 -9.59 -22.97
N LEU A 774 4.75 -10.07 -21.76
CA LEU A 774 4.64 -9.28 -20.53
C LEU A 774 5.39 -7.94 -20.64
N LEU A 775 6.55 -7.93 -21.30
CA LEU A 775 7.38 -6.73 -21.43
C LEU A 775 6.64 -5.63 -22.20
N TYR A 776 6.10 -5.95 -23.37
CA TYR A 776 5.47 -4.93 -24.22
C TYR A 776 4.03 -4.64 -23.81
N LYS A 777 3.23 -5.67 -23.45
CA LYS A 777 1.82 -5.49 -23.08
C LYS A 777 1.70 -4.53 -21.90
N TRP A 778 2.53 -4.72 -20.87
CA TRP A 778 2.52 -3.86 -19.70
C TRP A 778 3.22 -2.52 -19.92
N LYS A 779 4.25 -2.46 -20.76
CA LYS A 779 4.85 -1.17 -21.15
C LYS A 779 3.84 -0.29 -21.89
N HIS A 780 3.20 -0.81 -22.94
CA HIS A 780 2.22 -0.06 -23.72
C HIS A 780 0.98 0.30 -22.88
N SER A 781 0.52 -0.62 -22.03
CA SER A 781 -0.60 -0.34 -21.12
C SER A 781 -0.26 0.71 -20.06
N ARG A 782 0.98 0.76 -19.55
CA ARG A 782 1.43 1.84 -18.66
C ARG A 782 1.47 3.19 -19.38
N GLU A 783 1.89 3.24 -20.64
CA GLU A 783 1.83 4.48 -21.43
C GLU A 783 0.38 4.94 -21.64
N ALA A 784 -0.53 4.04 -22.01
CA ALA A 784 -1.96 4.37 -22.11
C ALA A 784 -2.55 4.83 -20.76
N LEU A 785 -2.13 4.20 -19.66
CA LEU A 785 -2.56 4.60 -18.32
C LEU A 785 -2.07 5.99 -17.93
N LYS A 786 -0.82 6.37 -18.28
CA LYS A 786 -0.30 7.72 -18.05
C LYS A 786 -1.17 8.77 -18.76
N VAL A 787 -1.50 8.51 -20.02
CA VAL A 787 -2.35 9.41 -20.81
C VAL A 787 -3.76 9.51 -20.22
N ALA A 788 -4.34 8.40 -19.77
CA ALA A 788 -5.67 8.39 -19.15
C ALA A 788 -5.69 9.05 -17.76
N LEU A 789 -4.67 8.83 -16.92
CA LEU A 789 -4.69 9.21 -15.51
C LEU A 789 -4.22 10.65 -15.25
N LYS A 790 -3.21 11.14 -15.99
CA LYS A 790 -2.66 12.49 -15.79
C LYS A 790 -3.73 13.60 -15.84
N PRO A 791 -4.66 13.63 -16.81
CA PRO A 791 -5.72 14.64 -16.84
C PRO A 791 -6.63 14.57 -15.63
N GLU A 792 -6.97 13.36 -15.16
CA GLU A 792 -7.89 13.19 -14.03
C GLU A 792 -7.22 13.60 -12.71
N ILE A 793 -5.97 13.21 -12.48
CA ILE A 793 -5.18 13.65 -11.32
C ILE A 793 -4.95 15.17 -11.34
N LYS A 794 -4.70 15.75 -12.52
CA LYS A 794 -4.59 17.21 -12.70
C LYS A 794 -5.87 17.92 -12.25
N LYS A 795 -7.06 17.42 -12.64
CA LYS A 795 -8.34 17.99 -12.22
C LYS A 795 -8.49 17.96 -10.69
N VAL A 796 -8.08 16.88 -10.02
CA VAL A 796 -8.12 16.82 -8.55
C VAL A 796 -7.17 17.85 -7.95
N TRP A 797 -5.91 17.89 -8.43
CA TRP A 797 -4.89 18.83 -7.95
C TRP A 797 -5.29 20.30 -8.12
N GLU A 798 -5.83 20.69 -9.28
CA GLU A 798 -6.32 22.06 -9.56
C GLU A 798 -7.48 22.47 -8.65
N ASN A 799 -8.27 21.51 -8.16
CA ASN A 799 -9.38 21.76 -7.22
C ASN A 799 -8.94 21.74 -5.74
N GLY A 800 -7.65 21.93 -5.47
CA GLY A 800 -7.13 22.11 -4.11
C GLY A 800 -6.92 20.81 -3.35
N GLY A 801 -6.46 19.75 -4.05
CA GLY A 801 -5.97 18.54 -3.38
C GLY A 801 -5.36 17.50 -4.30
N CYS A 802 -4.15 17.05 -4.01
CA CYS A 802 -3.55 15.77 -4.46
C CYS A 802 -2.09 15.74 -3.99
N CYS A 803 -1.69 14.77 -3.17
CA CYS A 803 -0.29 14.52 -2.85
C CYS A 803 0.23 13.27 -3.57
N ARG A 804 1.55 13.03 -3.48
CA ARG A 804 2.16 11.81 -4.04
C ARG A 804 1.55 10.53 -3.45
N GLY A 805 1.15 10.57 -2.18
CA GLY A 805 0.43 9.47 -1.53
C GLY A 805 -0.92 9.17 -2.17
N ASP A 806 -1.65 10.19 -2.62
CA ASP A 806 -2.94 10.01 -3.31
C ASP A 806 -2.74 9.39 -4.69
N VAL A 807 -1.75 9.88 -5.45
CA VAL A 807 -1.39 9.30 -6.76
C VAL A 807 -1.04 7.82 -6.60
N ARG A 808 -0.20 7.48 -5.62
CA ARG A 808 0.17 6.09 -5.32
C ARG A 808 -1.05 5.22 -5.03
N LYS A 809 -1.95 5.67 -4.15
CA LYS A 809 -3.18 4.94 -3.82
C LYS A 809 -4.05 4.69 -5.05
N VAL A 810 -4.20 5.69 -5.92
CA VAL A 810 -4.98 5.54 -7.16
C VAL A 810 -4.34 4.49 -8.07
N VAL A 811 -3.03 4.59 -8.31
CA VAL A 811 -2.28 3.65 -9.15
C VAL A 811 -2.36 2.23 -8.57
N GLU A 812 -2.04 2.03 -7.28
CA GLU A 812 -2.08 0.72 -6.63
C GLU A 812 -3.46 0.06 -6.69
N ARG A 813 -4.55 0.83 -6.52
CA ARG A 813 -5.90 0.30 -6.62
C ARG A 813 -6.22 -0.19 -8.02
N ILE A 814 -6.03 0.63 -9.04
CA ILE A 814 -6.45 0.27 -10.41
C ILE A 814 -5.54 -0.77 -11.07
N THR A 815 -4.30 -0.94 -10.61
CA THR A 815 -3.34 -1.95 -11.09
C THR A 815 -3.46 -3.33 -10.42
N GLY A 816 -4.44 -3.51 -9.54
CA GLY A 816 -4.75 -4.81 -8.93
C GLY A 816 -5.26 -4.76 -7.50
N GLY A 817 -5.05 -3.66 -6.76
CA GLY A 817 -5.54 -3.54 -5.39
C GLY A 817 -7.06 -3.65 -5.28
N ALA A 818 -7.80 -3.03 -6.20
CA ALA A 818 -9.26 -3.12 -6.25
C ALA A 818 -9.76 -4.55 -6.51
N TYR A 819 -8.96 -5.37 -7.20
CA TYR A 819 -9.25 -6.79 -7.41
C TYR A 819 -9.02 -7.60 -6.13
N GLU A 820 -7.89 -7.42 -5.44
CA GLU A 820 -7.64 -8.11 -4.15
C GLU A 820 -8.70 -7.73 -3.09
N GLU A 821 -9.14 -6.47 -3.07
CA GLU A 821 -10.27 -6.01 -2.25
C GLU A 821 -11.58 -6.71 -2.64
N PHE A 822 -11.86 -6.83 -3.94
CA PHE A 822 -13.06 -7.51 -4.42
C PHE A 822 -13.08 -9.00 -4.06
N LEU A 823 -11.92 -9.67 -4.14
CA LEU A 823 -11.80 -11.07 -3.75
C LEU A 823 -12.09 -11.30 -2.26
N THR A 824 -11.65 -10.38 -1.39
CA THR A 824 -11.83 -10.51 0.06
C THR A 824 -13.15 -9.92 0.58
N MET A 825 -13.87 -9.19 -0.28
CA MET A 825 -15.16 -8.61 0.05
C MET A 825 -16.20 -9.68 0.39
N LYS A 826 -16.89 -9.48 1.51
CA LYS A 826 -18.09 -10.23 1.89
C LYS A 826 -19.31 -9.57 1.24
N LEU A 827 -20.10 -10.35 0.51
CA LEU A 827 -21.35 -9.93 -0.13
C LEU A 827 -22.55 -10.09 0.80
#